data_AF-H0TLC9-F1
#
_entry.id   AF-H0TLC9-F1
#
_cell.length_a   1.000
_cell.length_b   1.000
_cell.length_c   1.000
_cell.angle_alpha   90.00
_cell.angle_beta   90.00
_cell.angle_gamma   90.00
#
_symmetry.space_group_name_H-M   'P 1'
#
loop_
_entity.id
_entity.type
_entity.pdbx_description
1 polymer ?
#
loop_
_entity_poly.entity_id
_entity_poly.type
_entity_poly.pdbx_seq_one_letter_code
_entity_poly.pdbx_strand_id
1 'polypeptide(L)'
;MDVVGTTLLARSDTHPALYFWDSAANRWDPLVTSYSLPSNYVASYGNNVFADGVWEARICPSTLTKLYMVYLSTPFVSTNSGRTWTSIKSGAWPSFANNGVAGWFEANGDHGVCNMAVDPANDQIVFVGSPANGLLKTSNSGGKWVVDSGVPAATSQGIGIVFDPTSSVVGGATQGIFAVSNGQGVWHSTNGGSSWTRLNTTGMPTAYWDMVVDQLGTLWITTGAGGALRSWTSETGWVRNSLRDGAGLSGIAVSPLTPNNMLCCSLGGRMYISTDRGSTWTTSIITSRVDGSADAPWQNWGPSAGYAGTNNGGYSRGSYGYSANRLLFDSTGVVYMAQGFGVFSAPTPFANPNNITYRAQSRGIEALDATCVIHPPGGVPIGTAWDLPIWRWPDYGAAYPSKYGPDDDFYANMPTYGVALKRGHMIDYASSSPNFLVGLTSFGLYYSSDYGSTWSRMSNQAALGDTYYQGACVASSSPTNHLFFGVGSGLIYTTDNGVTWKKSSYAGSGMPSFPFFYECVIAADRVTPGKFYVLSAGDKMYVSTDGGATFKAAGALTDALGLARVKCVPANAGHVFVVTGNSLNRQPVPSAILKWSTKSGTSFSTLFDFHSVEDIGFGTVVAGQSYPTLYIAAHRASTATYGIYKCNNFNPSTGAGTWTLMTNSDGTNYPEGWFSAIAGVAGDPVNDNRCSIAYTNGGFKRYG
;
A
#
# COMPACT_ATOMS: atom_id res chain seq x y z
N MET A 1 15.09 -6.68 12.90
CA MET A 1 15.13 -7.04 14.34
C MET A 1 16.53 -6.78 14.85
N ASP A 2 16.68 -6.36 16.11
CA ASP A 2 17.97 -6.28 16.78
C ASP A 2 18.48 -7.68 17.22
N VAL A 3 19.69 -7.75 17.77
CA VAL A 3 20.31 -9.02 18.18
C VAL A 3 19.66 -9.65 19.42
N VAL A 4 18.93 -8.86 20.23
CA VAL A 4 18.23 -9.33 21.44
C VAL A 4 16.77 -9.68 21.15
N GLY A 5 16.24 -9.32 19.97
CA GLY A 5 14.87 -9.58 19.57
C GLY A 5 13.83 -8.64 20.20
N THR A 6 14.26 -7.54 20.81
CA THR A 6 13.40 -6.57 21.50
C THR A 6 12.95 -5.43 20.61
N THR A 7 13.73 -5.11 19.57
CA THR A 7 13.45 -4.00 18.65
C THR A 7 13.17 -4.54 17.27
N LEU A 8 12.02 -4.19 16.70
CA LEU A 8 11.58 -4.66 15.38
C LEU A 8 11.43 -3.48 14.41
N LEU A 9 11.85 -3.72 13.17
CA LEU A 9 11.54 -2.87 12.03
C LEU A 9 10.81 -3.71 10.99
N ALA A 10 9.81 -3.11 10.36
CA ALA A 10 9.14 -3.65 9.18
C ALA A 10 9.25 -2.60 8.07
N ARG A 11 9.70 -3.02 6.88
CA ARG A 11 9.70 -2.16 5.68
C ARG A 11 8.60 -2.61 4.73
N SER A 12 7.97 -1.67 4.06
CA SER A 12 6.95 -1.90 3.03
C SER A 12 7.43 -1.38 1.69
N ASP A 13 6.82 -1.91 0.63
CA ASP A 13 7.08 -1.59 -0.78
C ASP A 13 6.45 -0.25 -1.19
N THR A 14 5.47 0.20 -0.41
CA THR A 14 4.80 1.49 -0.54
C THR A 14 4.78 2.27 0.78
N HIS A 15 4.29 3.51 0.76
CA HIS A 15 4.10 4.32 1.96
C HIS A 15 3.06 3.73 2.93
N PRO A 16 3.19 3.92 4.27
CA PRO A 16 4.37 4.35 5.02
C PRO A 16 5.53 3.35 4.92
N ALA A 17 6.66 3.77 4.37
CA ALA A 17 7.70 2.87 3.85
C ALA A 17 8.51 2.09 4.91
N LEU A 18 8.43 2.47 6.19
CA LEU A 18 9.16 1.86 7.29
C LEU A 18 8.39 2.06 8.60
N TYR A 19 8.38 1.03 9.43
CA TYR A 19 7.73 1.01 10.73
C TYR A 19 8.66 0.51 11.84
N PHE A 20 8.40 0.97 13.05
CA PHE A 20 9.04 0.54 14.29
C PHE A 20 8.01 -0.09 15.23
N TRP A 21 8.33 -1.21 15.85
CA TRP A 21 7.44 -1.81 16.85
C TRP A 21 7.58 -1.12 18.21
N ASP A 22 6.55 -0.36 18.60
CA ASP A 22 6.39 0.15 19.96
C ASP A 22 5.69 -0.92 20.81
N SER A 23 6.49 -1.65 21.59
CA SER A 23 5.99 -2.67 22.51
C SER A 23 5.12 -2.11 23.64
N ALA A 24 5.31 -0.85 24.05
CA ALA A 24 4.51 -0.23 25.11
C ALA A 24 3.12 0.16 24.60
N ALA A 25 3.05 0.69 23.37
CA ALA A 25 1.78 0.97 22.69
C ALA A 25 1.17 -0.27 22.00
N ASN A 26 1.90 -1.37 21.93
CA ASN A 26 1.55 -2.61 21.24
C ASN A 26 1.15 -2.37 19.77
N ARG A 27 1.94 -1.58 19.04
CA ARG A 27 1.70 -1.26 17.62
C ARG A 27 2.97 -0.90 16.86
N TRP A 28 2.85 -0.90 15.55
CA TRP A 28 3.83 -0.36 14.62
C TRP A 28 3.61 1.14 14.41
N ASP A 29 4.64 1.94 14.64
CA ASP A 29 4.64 3.37 14.37
C ASP A 29 5.43 3.66 13.07
N PRO A 30 4.91 4.49 12.16
CA PRO A 30 5.60 4.83 10.93
C PRO A 30 6.82 5.71 11.20
N LEU A 31 7.96 5.37 10.60
CA LEU A 31 9.23 6.10 10.72
C LEU A 31 9.56 6.99 9.53
N VAL A 32 8.81 6.89 8.43
CA VAL A 32 8.98 7.71 7.23
C VAL A 32 7.76 8.62 7.10
N THR A 33 7.89 9.83 7.65
CA THR A 33 6.85 10.87 7.66
C THR A 33 7.50 12.24 7.44
N SER A 34 6.69 13.28 7.18
CA SER A 34 7.20 14.65 7.10
C SER A 34 7.79 15.13 8.42
N TYR A 35 7.42 14.50 9.55
CA TYR A 35 7.89 14.83 10.89
C TYR A 35 9.26 14.24 11.20
N SER A 36 9.59 13.09 10.59
CA SER A 36 10.85 12.38 10.86
C SER A 36 11.96 12.71 9.86
N LEU A 37 11.61 13.07 8.62
CA LEU A 37 12.59 13.36 7.56
C LEU A 37 13.06 14.84 7.58
N PRO A 38 14.29 15.13 7.11
CA PRO A 38 14.77 16.50 6.94
C PRO A 38 13.84 17.32 6.02
N SER A 39 13.46 18.53 6.45
CA SER A 39 12.52 19.39 5.72
C SER A 39 13.02 19.77 4.32
N ASN A 40 14.33 19.97 4.14
CA ASN A 40 14.94 20.24 2.84
C ASN A 40 14.89 19.03 1.89
N TYR A 41 15.01 17.81 2.43
CA TYR A 41 14.82 16.57 1.67
C TYR A 41 13.36 16.45 1.25
N VAL A 42 12.43 16.61 2.19
CA VAL A 42 10.99 16.58 1.92
C VAL A 42 10.59 17.62 0.84
N ALA A 43 11.15 18.83 0.90
CA ALA A 43 10.91 19.88 -0.09
C ALA A 43 11.46 19.53 -1.49
N SER A 44 12.57 18.78 -1.57
CA SER A 44 13.26 18.47 -2.83
C SER A 44 12.54 17.46 -3.74
N TYR A 45 11.70 16.59 -3.18
CA TYR A 45 10.89 15.62 -3.95
C TYR A 45 9.48 16.14 -4.27
N GLY A 46 9.11 17.32 -3.74
CA GLY A 46 7.74 17.82 -3.80
C GLY A 46 6.74 16.81 -3.21
N ASN A 47 5.45 16.98 -3.49
CA ASN A 47 4.42 16.04 -3.04
C ASN A 47 4.42 14.70 -3.82
N ASN A 48 5.46 14.37 -4.61
CA ASN A 48 5.28 13.55 -5.80
C ASN A 48 6.17 12.31 -5.98
N VAL A 49 6.84 11.78 -4.95
CA VAL A 49 7.68 10.57 -5.14
C VAL A 49 7.61 9.59 -3.96
N PHE A 50 6.76 9.83 -2.97
CA PHE A 50 6.81 9.06 -1.73
C PHE A 50 5.97 7.78 -1.73
N ALA A 51 5.44 7.36 -2.87
CA ALA A 51 4.73 6.09 -2.98
C ALA A 51 5.67 4.88 -2.95
N ASP A 52 6.98 5.08 -3.07
CA ASP A 52 7.95 3.99 -3.05
C ASP A 52 8.33 3.60 -1.61
N GLY A 53 8.73 2.33 -1.46
CA GLY A 53 9.20 1.73 -0.22
C GLY A 53 10.65 2.07 0.15
N VAL A 54 11.06 1.62 1.34
CA VAL A 54 12.45 1.69 1.79
C VAL A 54 13.25 0.55 1.17
N TRP A 55 14.36 0.88 0.49
CA TRP A 55 15.26 -0.13 -0.10
C TRP A 55 15.78 -1.11 0.96
N GLU A 56 16.31 -0.57 2.05
CA GLU A 56 16.71 -1.37 3.20
C GLU A 56 16.86 -0.47 4.44
N ALA A 57 16.56 -1.05 5.59
CA ALA A 57 16.83 -0.42 6.88
C ALA A 57 17.42 -1.43 7.87
N ARG A 58 18.30 -0.96 8.75
CA ARG A 58 18.97 -1.76 9.77
C ARG A 58 19.02 -1.04 11.09
N ILE A 59 18.75 -1.80 12.15
CA ILE A 59 19.11 -1.44 13.52
C ILE A 59 20.60 -1.76 13.69
N CYS A 60 21.36 -0.85 14.27
CA CYS A 60 22.76 -1.10 14.60
C CYS A 60 22.85 -2.13 15.75
N PRO A 61 23.55 -3.26 15.57
CA PRO A 61 23.59 -4.31 16.59
C PRO A 61 24.22 -3.85 17.91
N SER A 62 25.23 -2.97 17.85
CA SER A 62 25.93 -2.45 19.02
C SER A 62 25.23 -1.25 19.68
N THR A 63 24.27 -0.60 19.00
CA THR A 63 23.62 0.64 19.45
C THR A 63 22.17 0.68 18.99
N LEU A 64 21.25 0.16 19.80
CA LEU A 64 19.86 -0.10 19.39
C LEU A 64 19.03 1.14 19.03
N THR A 65 19.44 2.33 19.49
CA THR A 65 18.81 3.59 19.10
C THR A 65 19.31 4.13 17.76
N LYS A 66 20.39 3.56 17.22
CA LYS A 66 20.99 3.98 15.95
C LYS A 66 20.45 3.11 14.82
N LEU A 67 19.90 3.76 13.79
CA LEU A 67 19.34 3.10 12.61
C LEU A 67 19.98 3.65 11.34
N TYR A 68 20.13 2.80 10.34
CA TYR A 68 20.46 3.19 8.97
C TYR A 68 19.30 2.85 8.04
N MET A 69 19.07 3.70 7.04
CA MET A 69 18.03 3.53 6.03
C MET A 69 18.53 4.02 4.68
N VAL A 70 18.08 3.38 3.60
CA VAL A 70 18.15 3.95 2.25
C VAL A 70 16.75 4.17 1.72
N TYR A 71 16.41 5.42 1.41
CA TYR A 71 15.10 5.83 0.93
C TYR A 71 15.23 6.79 -0.25
N LEU A 72 14.55 6.49 -1.36
CA LEU A 72 14.61 7.20 -2.64
C LEU A 72 16.05 7.61 -3.04
N SER A 73 16.97 6.65 -3.09
CA SER A 73 18.41 6.87 -3.39
C SER A 73 19.20 7.72 -2.40
N THR A 74 18.67 7.99 -1.21
CA THR A 74 19.35 8.76 -0.18
C THR A 74 19.60 7.91 1.06
N PRO A 75 20.84 7.84 1.57
CA PRO A 75 21.14 7.17 2.82
C PRO A 75 20.87 8.12 3.99
N PHE A 76 20.29 7.55 5.05
CA PHE A 76 19.99 8.24 6.28
C PHE A 76 20.54 7.50 7.48
N VAL A 77 20.86 8.27 8.52
CA VAL A 77 21.11 7.78 9.87
C VAL A 77 20.12 8.40 10.84
N SER A 78 19.65 7.60 11.80
CA SER A 78 18.94 8.06 12.99
C SER A 78 19.73 7.64 14.22
N THR A 79 19.69 8.43 15.29
CA THR A 79 20.31 8.13 16.60
C THR A 79 19.28 8.02 17.72
N ASN A 80 18.00 8.10 17.38
CA ASN A 80 16.86 8.13 18.31
C ASN A 80 15.73 7.19 17.87
N SER A 81 16.10 6.00 17.38
CA SER A 81 15.18 4.94 16.94
C SER A 81 14.25 5.35 15.80
N GLY A 82 14.72 6.19 14.88
CA GLY A 82 13.97 6.59 13.68
C GLY A 82 13.02 7.77 13.88
N ARG A 83 12.99 8.37 15.09
CA ARG A 83 12.16 9.55 15.36
C ARG A 83 12.56 10.75 14.51
N THR A 84 13.86 10.92 14.28
CA THR A 84 14.38 11.86 13.28
C THR A 84 15.51 11.23 12.47
N TRP A 85 15.63 11.67 11.21
CA TRP A 85 16.63 11.20 10.26
C TRP A 85 17.54 12.33 9.81
N THR A 86 18.82 12.00 9.58
CA THR A 86 19.81 12.90 8.96
C THR A 86 20.33 12.25 7.68
N SER A 87 20.30 12.99 6.57
CA SER A 87 20.92 12.51 5.32
C SER A 87 22.43 12.44 5.50
N ILE A 88 23.00 11.31 5.11
CA ILE A 88 24.44 11.02 5.13
C ILE A 88 24.95 10.74 3.71
N LYS A 89 24.31 11.37 2.72
CA LYS A 89 24.71 11.28 1.32
C LYS A 89 26.03 12.02 1.13
N SER A 90 27.10 11.29 0.81
CA SER A 90 28.45 11.84 0.70
C SER A 90 29.33 10.93 -0.16
N GLY A 91 30.45 11.46 -0.68
CA GLY A 91 31.44 10.66 -1.41
C GLY A 91 30.87 10.02 -2.68
N ALA A 92 31.18 8.74 -2.89
CA ALA A 92 30.86 8.00 -4.12
C ALA A 92 29.42 7.44 -4.16
N TRP A 93 28.49 8.03 -3.42
CA TRP A 93 27.12 7.52 -3.32
C TRP A 93 26.37 7.64 -4.66
N PRO A 94 25.91 6.53 -5.27
CA PRO A 94 25.26 6.53 -6.58
C PRO A 94 23.77 6.85 -6.48
N SER A 95 23.12 7.01 -7.63
CA SER A 95 21.66 6.87 -7.70
C SER A 95 21.28 5.41 -7.48
N PHE A 96 20.20 5.14 -6.75
CA PHE A 96 19.63 3.79 -6.61
C PHE A 96 18.53 3.55 -7.66
N ALA A 97 18.40 4.42 -8.68
CA ALA A 97 17.48 4.19 -9.79
C ALA A 97 17.78 2.87 -10.51
N ASN A 98 16.71 2.20 -10.97
CA ASN A 98 16.83 0.97 -11.74
C ASN A 98 17.45 1.30 -13.12
N ASN A 99 18.60 0.71 -13.45
CA ASN A 99 19.37 0.97 -14.68
C ASN A 99 18.64 0.45 -15.94
N GLY A 100 17.54 1.10 -16.33
CA GLY A 100 16.91 0.90 -17.64
C GLY A 100 15.80 -0.15 -17.73
N VAL A 101 15.31 -0.69 -16.62
CA VAL A 101 14.01 -1.42 -16.62
C VAL A 101 12.91 -0.37 -16.57
N ALA A 102 12.13 -0.23 -17.65
CA ALA A 102 10.98 0.66 -17.68
C ALA A 102 9.91 0.13 -16.71
N GLY A 103 9.79 0.75 -15.52
CA GLY A 103 8.84 0.36 -14.48
C GLY A 103 9.01 1.16 -13.18
N TRP A 104 8.00 1.10 -12.31
CA TRP A 104 8.02 1.67 -10.96
C TRP A 104 9.23 1.16 -10.16
N PHE A 105 9.87 2.00 -9.35
CA PHE A 105 10.96 1.58 -8.47
C PHE A 105 10.37 0.77 -7.30
N GLU A 106 10.17 -0.53 -7.51
CA GLU A 106 9.78 -1.43 -6.42
C GLU A 106 11.01 -1.75 -5.56
N ALA A 107 11.30 -0.89 -4.58
CA ALA A 107 12.39 -1.05 -3.61
C ALA A 107 12.40 -2.44 -2.92
N ASN A 108 11.25 -3.12 -2.92
CA ASN A 108 11.00 -4.42 -2.30
C ASN A 108 10.55 -5.52 -3.27
N GLY A 109 10.60 -5.28 -4.59
CA GLY A 109 10.18 -6.22 -5.64
C GLY A 109 11.09 -7.46 -5.73
N ASP A 110 11.45 -7.89 -6.95
CA ASP A 110 12.34 -9.05 -7.21
C ASP A 110 13.76 -8.97 -6.59
N HIS A 111 14.03 -7.99 -5.71
CA HIS A 111 15.30 -7.78 -5.06
C HIS A 111 15.38 -8.64 -3.79
N GLY A 112 16.43 -9.46 -3.68
CA GLY A 112 16.69 -10.24 -2.47
C GLY A 112 16.74 -9.35 -1.21
N VAL A 113 16.55 -9.93 -0.04
CA VAL A 113 16.71 -9.23 1.25
C VAL A 113 18.18 -9.21 1.65
N CYS A 114 18.54 -8.42 2.67
CA CYS A 114 19.93 -8.29 3.13
C CYS A 114 20.82 -7.33 2.34
N ASN A 115 20.24 -6.31 1.70
CA ASN A 115 20.98 -5.29 0.93
C ASN A 115 21.77 -4.27 1.78
N MET A 116 21.77 -4.42 3.10
CA MET A 116 22.54 -3.60 4.04
C MET A 116 22.93 -4.44 5.25
N ALA A 117 24.16 -4.25 5.71
CA ALA A 117 24.66 -4.80 6.95
C ALA A 117 25.46 -3.74 7.73
N VAL A 118 25.24 -3.67 9.03
CA VAL A 118 26.01 -2.85 9.97
C VAL A 118 26.90 -3.80 10.76
N ASP A 119 28.17 -3.47 10.89
CA ASP A 119 29.12 -4.31 11.63
C ASP A 119 28.65 -4.48 13.09
N PRO A 120 28.51 -5.72 13.59
CA PRO A 120 28.02 -5.95 14.94
C PRO A 120 28.96 -5.48 16.04
N ALA A 121 30.25 -5.30 15.75
CA ALA A 121 31.25 -4.78 16.68
C ALA A 121 31.45 -3.26 16.56
N ASN A 122 31.04 -2.63 15.45
CA ASN A 122 31.26 -1.21 15.20
C ASN A 122 30.19 -0.58 14.31
N ASP A 123 29.25 0.16 14.93
CA ASP A 123 28.16 0.83 14.23
C ASP A 123 28.56 1.93 13.24
N GLN A 124 29.85 2.23 13.09
CA GLN A 124 30.35 3.17 12.09
C GLN A 124 30.67 2.49 10.76
N ILE A 125 30.80 1.16 10.75
CA ILE A 125 31.07 0.36 9.56
C ILE A 125 29.75 -0.16 9.01
N VAL A 126 29.41 0.29 7.80
CA VAL A 126 28.17 -0.10 7.11
C VAL A 126 28.47 -0.45 5.67
N PHE A 127 27.89 -1.56 5.23
CA PHE A 127 27.89 -2.01 3.85
C PHE A 127 26.49 -1.88 3.27
N VAL A 128 26.37 -1.38 2.04
CA VAL A 128 25.11 -1.27 1.31
C VAL A 128 25.30 -1.82 -0.09
N GLY A 129 24.56 -2.86 -0.43
CA GLY A 129 24.42 -3.32 -1.79
C GLY A 129 23.49 -2.39 -2.56
N SER A 130 23.98 -1.83 -3.66
CA SER A 130 23.15 -1.08 -4.58
C SER A 130 22.53 -2.01 -5.64
N PRO A 131 21.41 -1.62 -6.27
CA PRO A 131 20.77 -2.45 -7.31
C PRO A 131 21.70 -2.80 -8.48
N ALA A 132 22.57 -1.87 -8.90
CA ALA A 132 23.42 -2.04 -10.09
C ALA A 132 24.77 -1.30 -10.05
N ASN A 133 25.11 -0.60 -8.95
CA ASN A 133 26.31 0.23 -8.83
C ASN A 133 27.38 -0.38 -7.90
N GLY A 134 27.26 -1.68 -7.59
CA GLY A 134 28.20 -2.40 -6.73
C GLY A 134 27.95 -2.23 -5.23
N LEU A 135 28.95 -2.68 -4.46
CA LEU A 135 28.94 -2.65 -3.01
C LEU A 135 29.47 -1.30 -2.52
N LEU A 136 28.73 -0.63 -1.64
CA LEU A 136 29.14 0.60 -0.99
C LEU A 136 29.57 0.31 0.44
N LYS A 137 30.62 1.00 0.90
CA LYS A 137 31.15 0.91 2.26
C LYS A 137 31.31 2.30 2.85
N THR A 138 31.04 2.41 4.15
CA THR A 138 31.50 3.51 4.99
C THR A 138 32.15 2.92 6.25
N SER A 139 33.10 3.65 6.82
CA SER A 139 33.76 3.32 8.10
C SER A 139 33.67 4.47 9.11
N ASN A 140 32.83 5.46 8.84
CA ASN A 140 32.69 6.68 9.62
C ASN A 140 31.22 7.12 9.70
N SER A 141 30.31 6.16 9.89
CA SER A 141 28.87 6.40 10.06
C SER A 141 28.20 7.12 8.89
N GLY A 142 28.72 6.99 7.67
CA GLY A 142 28.19 7.67 6.48
C GLY A 142 28.80 9.05 6.19
N GLY A 143 29.81 9.47 6.96
CA GLY A 143 30.56 10.71 6.67
C GLY A 143 31.25 10.68 5.29
N LYS A 144 31.63 9.49 4.82
CA LYS A 144 32.07 9.22 3.44
C LYS A 144 31.69 7.81 3.02
N TRP A 145 31.13 7.68 1.82
CA TRP A 145 30.92 6.39 1.15
C TRP A 145 31.95 6.17 0.04
N VAL A 146 32.39 4.92 -0.09
CA VAL A 146 33.28 4.44 -1.16
C VAL A 146 32.66 3.23 -1.84
N VAL A 147 32.90 3.08 -3.14
CA VAL A 147 32.58 1.85 -3.88
C VAL A 147 33.67 0.83 -3.58
N ASP A 148 33.29 -0.34 -3.09
CA ASP A 148 34.16 -1.49 -2.89
C ASP A 148 34.18 -2.35 -4.15
N SER A 149 35.16 -2.07 -5.02
CA SER A 149 35.36 -2.80 -6.28
C SER A 149 35.87 -4.22 -6.10
N GLY A 150 36.16 -4.64 -4.87
CA GLY A 150 36.50 -6.02 -4.53
C GLY A 150 35.32 -6.98 -4.73
N VAL A 151 34.08 -6.48 -4.78
CA VAL A 151 32.89 -7.26 -5.15
C VAL A 151 32.30 -6.68 -6.44
N PRO A 152 32.22 -7.45 -7.55
CA PRO A 152 31.64 -6.99 -8.79
C PRO A 152 30.19 -6.56 -8.65
N ALA A 153 29.79 -5.54 -9.42
CA ALA A 153 28.41 -5.12 -9.50
C ALA A 153 27.49 -6.26 -9.97
N ALA A 154 26.34 -6.38 -9.30
CA ALA A 154 25.33 -7.36 -9.66
C ALA A 154 24.75 -7.08 -11.05
N THR A 155 24.35 -8.13 -11.76
CA THR A 155 23.68 -7.98 -13.07
C THR A 155 22.16 -7.89 -12.95
N SER A 156 21.61 -8.18 -11.76
CA SER A 156 20.20 -8.01 -11.39
C SER A 156 20.07 -8.00 -9.86
N GLN A 157 18.91 -7.64 -9.27
CA GLN A 157 18.56 -7.86 -7.85
C GLN A 157 19.52 -7.35 -6.74
N GLY A 158 20.59 -6.62 -7.07
CA GLY A 158 21.52 -6.02 -6.11
C GLY A 158 22.49 -6.99 -5.43
N ILE A 159 23.05 -6.56 -4.30
CA ILE A 159 24.06 -7.29 -3.53
C ILE A 159 23.57 -7.49 -2.09
N GLY A 160 23.53 -8.73 -1.63
CA GLY A 160 23.22 -9.06 -0.24
C GLY A 160 24.49 -9.19 0.60
N ILE A 161 24.46 -8.74 1.85
CA ILE A 161 25.61 -8.72 2.76
C ILE A 161 25.21 -9.24 4.13
N VAL A 162 26.04 -10.11 4.71
CA VAL A 162 25.90 -10.61 6.09
C VAL A 162 27.27 -10.75 6.76
N PHE A 163 27.33 -10.42 8.05
CA PHE A 163 28.51 -10.66 8.88
C PHE A 163 28.48 -12.09 9.43
N ASP A 164 29.67 -12.69 9.57
CA ASP A 164 29.82 -13.98 10.23
C ASP A 164 29.93 -13.78 11.75
N PRO A 165 28.94 -14.23 12.55
CA PRO A 165 28.93 -14.06 13.99
C PRO A 165 30.03 -14.87 14.71
N THR A 166 30.68 -15.80 14.01
CA THR A 166 31.78 -16.62 14.57
C THR A 166 33.17 -16.04 14.29
N SER A 167 33.24 -15.01 13.44
CA SER A 167 34.51 -14.41 13.04
C SER A 167 35.14 -13.56 14.15
N SER A 168 36.46 -13.39 14.07
CA SER A 168 37.18 -12.57 15.03
C SER A 168 36.82 -11.08 14.89
N VAL A 169 36.99 -10.33 15.98
CA VAL A 169 36.94 -8.87 15.99
C VAL A 169 38.35 -8.35 16.15
N VAL A 170 38.84 -7.55 15.20
CA VAL A 170 40.18 -6.96 15.21
C VAL A 170 40.08 -5.46 15.04
N GLY A 171 40.71 -4.70 15.93
CA GLY A 171 40.62 -3.23 15.91
C GLY A 171 39.19 -2.70 16.08
N GLY A 172 38.32 -3.48 16.74
CA GLY A 172 36.89 -3.16 16.89
C GLY A 172 36.02 -3.48 15.68
N ALA A 173 36.56 -4.07 14.61
CA ALA A 173 35.78 -4.44 13.41
C ALA A 173 35.64 -5.96 13.28
N THR A 174 34.47 -6.43 12.86
CA THR A 174 34.22 -7.84 12.57
C THR A 174 34.93 -8.23 11.27
N GLN A 175 35.68 -9.34 11.29
CA GLN A 175 36.55 -9.70 10.18
C GLN A 175 35.86 -10.49 9.07
N GLY A 176 34.92 -11.38 9.43
CA GLY A 176 34.23 -12.28 8.51
C GLY A 176 32.98 -11.64 7.91
N ILE A 177 32.94 -11.52 6.58
CA ILE A 177 31.81 -10.92 5.84
C ILE A 177 31.55 -11.71 4.56
N PHE A 178 30.30 -12.06 4.32
CA PHE A 178 29.86 -12.62 3.05
C PHE A 178 29.08 -11.58 2.25
N ALA A 179 29.32 -11.56 0.94
CA ALA A 179 28.57 -10.76 -0.01
C ALA A 179 28.12 -11.63 -1.19
N VAL A 180 26.83 -11.59 -1.53
CA VAL A 180 26.29 -12.26 -2.72
C VAL A 180 25.94 -11.20 -3.75
N SER A 181 26.66 -11.21 -4.86
CA SER A 181 26.39 -10.35 -6.01
C SER A 181 25.59 -11.14 -7.03
N ASN A 182 24.32 -10.75 -7.25
CA ASN A 182 23.44 -11.50 -8.14
C ASN A 182 24.01 -11.53 -9.57
N GLY A 183 23.95 -12.71 -10.20
CA GLY A 183 24.59 -13.03 -11.47
C GLY A 183 26.11 -13.24 -11.40
N GLN A 184 26.79 -12.80 -10.33
CA GLN A 184 28.25 -12.85 -10.21
C GLN A 184 28.75 -13.92 -9.22
N GLY A 185 27.94 -14.25 -8.20
CA GLY A 185 28.23 -15.28 -7.20
C GLY A 185 28.54 -14.73 -5.80
N VAL A 186 29.19 -15.55 -4.98
CA VAL A 186 29.40 -15.30 -3.55
C VAL A 186 30.87 -15.00 -3.24
N TRP A 187 31.09 -13.98 -2.42
CA TRP A 187 32.38 -13.44 -2.03
C TRP A 187 32.50 -13.45 -0.51
N HIS A 188 33.70 -13.72 0.00
CA HIS A 188 34.01 -13.78 1.42
C HIS A 188 35.23 -12.93 1.73
N SER A 189 35.11 -12.08 2.74
CA SER A 189 36.22 -11.34 3.34
C SER A 189 36.51 -11.91 4.72
N THR A 190 37.79 -12.09 5.03
CA THR A 190 38.28 -12.49 6.36
C THR A 190 39.09 -11.38 7.02
N ASN A 191 39.00 -10.15 6.51
CA ASN A 191 39.78 -8.99 6.96
C ASN A 191 38.93 -7.70 6.99
N GLY A 192 37.66 -7.81 7.36
CA GLY A 192 36.78 -6.65 7.55
C GLY A 192 36.41 -5.92 6.26
N GLY A 193 36.36 -6.65 5.14
CA GLY A 193 36.08 -6.10 3.81
C GLY A 193 37.20 -5.21 3.29
N SER A 194 38.46 -5.53 3.60
CA SER A 194 39.63 -4.89 2.97
C SER A 194 40.00 -5.59 1.67
N SER A 195 39.79 -6.91 1.58
CA SER A 195 39.82 -7.67 0.34
C SER A 195 38.78 -8.79 0.37
N TRP A 196 38.43 -9.28 -0.81
CA TRP A 196 37.39 -10.28 -1.00
C TRP A 196 37.92 -11.43 -1.83
N THR A 197 37.55 -12.65 -1.44
CA THR A 197 37.82 -13.88 -2.19
C THR A 197 36.50 -14.46 -2.67
N ARG A 198 36.38 -14.71 -3.98
CA ARG A 198 35.23 -15.41 -4.53
C ARG A 198 35.23 -16.86 -4.06
N LEU A 199 34.13 -17.33 -3.46
CA LEU A 199 34.01 -18.70 -2.98
C LEU A 199 33.92 -19.66 -4.18
N ASN A 200 34.67 -20.76 -4.14
CA ASN A 200 34.90 -21.70 -5.24
C ASN A 200 33.60 -22.14 -5.98
N THR A 201 33.70 -22.45 -7.28
CA THR A 201 32.62 -22.37 -8.28
C THR A 201 31.70 -23.58 -8.40
N THR A 202 32.13 -24.77 -7.98
CA THR A 202 31.30 -25.97 -8.18
C THR A 202 30.10 -25.93 -7.24
N GLY A 203 28.92 -25.74 -7.82
CA GLY A 203 27.67 -25.66 -7.07
C GLY A 203 27.39 -24.31 -6.41
N MET A 204 28.23 -23.29 -6.57
CA MET A 204 27.98 -21.96 -6.02
C MET A 204 26.68 -21.36 -6.58
N PRO A 205 25.81 -20.73 -5.76
CA PRO A 205 24.67 -19.98 -6.27
C PRO A 205 25.12 -18.68 -6.94
N THR A 206 24.48 -18.34 -8.06
CA THR A 206 24.59 -17.03 -8.71
C THR A 206 23.36 -16.16 -8.48
N ALA A 207 22.31 -16.71 -7.87
CA ALA A 207 21.11 -15.97 -7.47
C ALA A 207 20.89 -16.11 -5.97
N TYR A 208 20.31 -15.10 -5.34
CA TYR A 208 19.89 -15.16 -3.94
C TYR A 208 18.56 -14.43 -3.71
N TRP A 209 17.86 -14.83 -2.66
CA TRP A 209 16.65 -14.18 -2.20
C TRP A 209 16.76 -13.78 -0.73
N ASP A 210 17.34 -14.65 0.11
CA ASP A 210 17.67 -14.39 1.50
C ASP A 210 18.94 -15.17 1.87
N MET A 211 19.62 -14.73 2.92
CA MET A 211 20.81 -15.39 3.44
C MET A 211 21.00 -15.15 4.93
N VAL A 212 21.62 -16.13 5.60
CA VAL A 212 21.97 -16.06 7.02
C VAL A 212 23.23 -16.86 7.29
N VAL A 213 24.06 -16.39 8.22
CA VAL A 213 25.16 -17.17 8.80
C VAL A 213 24.72 -17.63 10.18
N ASP A 214 24.74 -18.95 10.41
CA ASP A 214 24.35 -19.51 11.70
C ASP A 214 25.47 -19.41 12.76
N GLN A 215 25.18 -19.82 13.99
CA GLN A 215 26.10 -19.71 15.12
C GLN A 215 27.33 -20.62 15.01
N LEU A 216 27.42 -21.42 13.95
CA LEU A 216 28.53 -22.33 13.66
C LEU A 216 29.26 -21.94 12.37
N GLY A 217 29.02 -20.71 11.86
CA GLY A 217 29.70 -20.17 10.69
C GLY A 217 29.20 -20.75 9.36
N THR A 218 28.08 -21.48 9.34
CA THR A 218 27.52 -21.99 8.09
C THR A 218 26.70 -20.89 7.41
N LEU A 219 27.08 -20.55 6.17
CA LEU A 219 26.31 -19.64 5.32
C LEU A 219 25.18 -20.41 4.64
N TRP A 220 23.94 -19.96 4.82
CA TRP A 220 22.74 -20.49 4.18
C TRP A 220 22.18 -19.47 3.20
N ILE A 221 21.81 -19.90 1.99
CA ILE A 221 21.25 -19.04 0.93
C ILE A 221 20.05 -19.70 0.27
N THR A 222 18.93 -18.98 0.18
CA THR A 222 17.81 -19.31 -0.72
C THR A 222 18.05 -18.64 -2.07
N THR A 223 17.78 -19.34 -3.18
CA THR A 223 18.15 -18.85 -4.52
C THR A 223 16.97 -18.33 -5.37
N GLY A 224 15.75 -18.20 -4.81
CA GLY A 224 14.58 -17.78 -5.58
C GLY A 224 14.16 -18.81 -6.65
N ALA A 225 14.03 -18.38 -7.91
CA ALA A 225 13.60 -19.21 -9.04
C ALA A 225 14.47 -20.47 -9.20
N GLY A 226 13.84 -21.65 -9.23
CA GLY A 226 14.51 -22.96 -9.18
C GLY A 226 14.67 -23.56 -7.76
N GLY A 227 14.35 -22.77 -6.72
CA GLY A 227 13.91 -23.24 -5.41
C GLY A 227 14.93 -23.96 -4.52
N ALA A 228 16.23 -23.68 -4.63
CA ALA A 228 17.22 -24.41 -3.84
C ALA A 228 17.65 -23.64 -2.58
N LEU A 229 17.78 -24.36 -1.47
CA LEU A 229 18.58 -23.95 -0.32
C LEU A 229 20.02 -24.43 -0.52
N ARG A 230 20.98 -23.52 -0.40
CA ARG A 230 22.42 -23.78 -0.47
C ARG A 230 23.05 -23.53 0.89
N SER A 231 24.07 -24.31 1.22
CA SER A 231 24.93 -24.05 2.37
C SER A 231 26.40 -24.05 1.97
N TRP A 232 27.22 -23.32 2.71
CA TRP A 232 28.68 -23.28 2.54
C TRP A 232 29.39 -23.27 3.89
N THR A 233 30.48 -24.04 3.97
CA THR A 233 31.50 -23.98 5.03
C THR A 233 32.88 -24.06 4.39
N SER A 234 33.92 -23.72 5.14
CA SER A 234 35.30 -23.81 4.65
C SER A 234 35.76 -25.26 4.46
N GLU A 235 35.16 -26.18 5.21
CA GLU A 235 35.46 -27.61 5.26
C GLU A 235 34.78 -28.38 4.14
N THR A 236 33.50 -28.08 3.86
CA THR A 236 32.69 -28.84 2.90
C THR A 236 32.51 -28.17 1.55
N GLY A 237 32.80 -26.87 1.44
CA GLY A 237 32.39 -26.07 0.29
C GLY A 237 30.88 -26.00 0.11
N TRP A 238 30.42 -25.75 -1.12
CA TRP A 238 28.99 -25.59 -1.44
C TRP A 238 28.24 -26.91 -1.44
N VAL A 239 27.20 -26.99 -0.61
CA VAL A 239 26.24 -28.10 -0.58
C VAL A 239 24.88 -27.59 -1.04
N ARG A 240 24.19 -28.39 -1.84
CA ARG A 240 22.78 -28.17 -2.20
C ARG A 240 21.91 -29.04 -1.30
N ASN A 241 21.07 -28.42 -0.48
CA ASN A 241 20.13 -29.11 0.41
C ASN A 241 19.10 -29.94 -0.38
N SER A 242 18.34 -30.85 0.23
CA SER A 242 17.25 -31.59 -0.43
C SER A 242 15.99 -30.74 -0.67
N LEU A 243 15.77 -29.68 0.12
CA LEU A 243 14.58 -28.83 0.05
C LEU A 243 14.40 -28.12 -1.30
N ARG A 244 13.22 -28.27 -1.92
CA ARG A 244 12.82 -27.59 -3.17
C ARG A 244 11.38 -27.11 -3.12
N ASP A 245 11.11 -25.97 -3.74
CA ASP A 245 9.76 -25.51 -4.09
C ASP A 245 9.76 -24.99 -5.54
N GLY A 246 8.79 -25.43 -6.35
CA GLY A 246 8.60 -24.96 -7.73
C GLY A 246 8.23 -23.49 -7.83
N ALA A 247 7.65 -22.90 -6.78
CA ALA A 247 7.38 -21.46 -6.67
C ALA A 247 8.63 -20.65 -6.28
N GLY A 248 9.73 -21.30 -5.90
CA GLY A 248 10.95 -20.64 -5.43
C GLY A 248 10.97 -20.43 -3.91
N LEU A 249 12.15 -20.64 -3.30
CA LEU A 249 12.39 -20.37 -1.88
C LEU A 249 12.78 -18.90 -1.72
N SER A 250 12.14 -18.22 -0.77
CA SER A 250 12.33 -16.80 -0.49
C SER A 250 13.11 -16.60 0.81
N GLY A 251 12.50 -16.81 1.97
CA GLY A 251 13.12 -16.54 3.28
C GLY A 251 13.81 -17.74 3.92
N ILE A 252 14.83 -17.47 4.74
CA ILE A 252 15.50 -18.45 5.61
C ILE A 252 15.75 -17.82 6.98
N ALA A 253 15.46 -18.56 8.05
CA ALA A 253 15.86 -18.20 9.40
C ALA A 253 16.39 -19.43 10.16
N VAL A 254 17.45 -19.23 10.93
CA VAL A 254 18.01 -20.23 11.85
C VAL A 254 17.78 -19.74 13.27
N SER A 255 17.31 -20.62 14.15
CA SER A 255 16.98 -20.26 15.52
C SER A 255 18.24 -19.83 16.29
N PRO A 256 18.20 -18.73 17.07
CA PRO A 256 19.30 -18.33 17.94
C PRO A 256 19.53 -19.31 19.10
N LEU A 257 18.52 -20.12 19.43
CA LEU A 257 18.58 -21.08 20.53
C LEU A 257 19.26 -22.40 20.14
N THR A 258 19.18 -22.78 18.86
CA THR A 258 19.83 -23.97 18.33
C THR A 258 19.90 -23.95 16.81
N PRO A 259 21.06 -24.25 16.19
CA PRO A 259 21.19 -24.29 14.73
C PRO A 259 20.39 -25.44 14.09
N ASN A 260 19.93 -26.42 14.88
CA ASN A 260 19.10 -27.52 14.37
C ASN A 260 17.72 -27.05 13.90
N ASN A 261 17.22 -25.98 14.51
CA ASN A 261 15.88 -25.45 14.25
C ASN A 261 15.96 -24.37 13.17
N MET A 262 15.36 -24.64 12.01
CA MET A 262 15.40 -23.77 10.84
C MET A 262 14.02 -23.63 10.21
N LEU A 263 13.77 -22.47 9.62
CA LEU A 263 12.56 -22.17 8.85
C LEU A 263 12.94 -21.65 7.46
N CYS A 264 12.33 -22.20 6.42
CA CYS A 264 12.31 -21.60 5.09
C CYS A 264 10.88 -21.24 4.69
N CYS A 265 10.71 -20.26 3.81
CA CYS A 265 9.44 -20.02 3.15
C CYS A 265 9.60 -19.98 1.63
N SER A 266 8.50 -20.22 0.93
CA SER A 266 8.40 -20.07 -0.52
C SER A 266 7.67 -18.79 -0.91
N LEU A 267 7.89 -18.30 -2.14
CA LEU A 267 7.06 -17.25 -2.74
C LEU A 267 5.58 -17.67 -2.90
N GLY A 268 5.28 -18.97 -2.86
CA GLY A 268 3.92 -19.52 -2.86
C GLY A 268 3.29 -19.70 -1.47
N GLY A 269 3.89 -19.13 -0.41
CA GLY A 269 3.30 -19.15 0.94
C GLY A 269 3.46 -20.44 1.75
N ARG A 270 4.23 -21.43 1.26
CA ARG A 270 4.60 -22.61 2.04
C ARG A 270 5.66 -22.26 3.07
N MET A 271 5.55 -22.87 4.25
CA MET A 271 6.56 -22.84 5.30
C MET A 271 7.19 -24.23 5.42
N TYR A 272 8.50 -24.25 5.55
CA TYR A 272 9.29 -25.46 5.73
C TYR A 272 10.01 -25.38 7.06
N ILE A 273 9.83 -26.41 7.88
CA ILE A 273 10.34 -26.48 9.25
C ILE A 273 11.31 -27.64 9.35
N SER A 274 12.51 -27.38 9.82
CA SER A 274 13.52 -28.38 10.13
C SER A 274 13.85 -28.35 11.62
N THR A 275 14.09 -29.53 12.20
CA THR A 275 14.61 -29.72 13.58
C THR A 275 15.94 -30.48 13.60
N ASP A 276 16.55 -30.70 12.43
CA ASP A 276 17.78 -31.49 12.23
C ASP A 276 18.75 -30.80 11.27
N ARG A 277 18.77 -29.45 11.32
CA ARG A 277 19.67 -28.58 10.56
C ARG A 277 19.53 -28.70 9.03
N GLY A 278 18.30 -28.86 8.57
CA GLY A 278 17.92 -28.92 7.18
C GLY A 278 18.13 -30.29 6.55
N SER A 279 18.41 -31.32 7.34
CA SER A 279 18.53 -32.69 6.80
C SER A 279 17.16 -33.20 6.34
N THR A 280 16.10 -32.91 7.11
CA THR A 280 14.70 -33.17 6.76
C THR A 280 13.83 -31.94 6.99
N TRP A 281 12.69 -31.89 6.29
CA TRP A 281 11.77 -30.75 6.32
C TRP A 281 10.33 -31.22 6.44
N THR A 282 9.60 -30.59 7.35
CA THR A 282 8.14 -30.68 7.47
C THR A 282 7.52 -29.46 6.79
N THR A 283 6.45 -29.65 6.02
CA THR A 283 5.74 -28.54 5.37
C THR A 283 4.51 -28.13 6.20
N SER A 284 4.37 -26.84 6.43
CA SER A 284 3.16 -26.22 6.98
C SER A 284 2.63 -25.18 5.99
N ILE A 285 1.30 -25.05 5.93
CA ILE A 285 0.64 -24.00 5.16
C ILE A 285 0.07 -23.00 6.16
N ILE A 286 0.57 -21.75 6.13
CA ILE A 286 0.18 -20.67 7.05
C ILE A 286 -1.34 -20.47 7.08
N THR A 287 -2.00 -20.77 5.97
CA THR A 287 -3.37 -20.39 5.67
C THR A 287 -4.43 -21.07 6.51
N SER A 288 -4.08 -22.16 7.19
CA SER A 288 -5.03 -22.95 7.98
C SER A 288 -5.32 -22.37 9.37
N ARG A 289 -4.45 -21.47 9.89
CA ARG A 289 -4.50 -21.00 11.30
C ARG A 289 -3.90 -19.61 11.52
N VAL A 290 -4.50 -18.59 10.91
CA VAL A 290 -4.26 -17.19 11.29
C VAL A 290 -5.16 -16.81 12.47
N ASP A 291 -4.60 -16.14 13.47
CA ASP A 291 -5.32 -15.53 14.60
C ASP A 291 -5.06 -14.02 14.64
N GLY A 292 -5.98 -13.26 14.06
CA GLY A 292 -6.04 -11.79 14.11
C GLY A 292 -6.99 -11.23 15.16
N SER A 293 -7.56 -12.05 16.05
CA SER A 293 -8.63 -11.62 16.96
C SER A 293 -8.19 -10.49 17.92
N ALA A 294 -6.94 -10.53 18.37
CA ALA A 294 -6.36 -9.52 19.26
C ALA A 294 -5.74 -8.32 18.53
N ASP A 295 -5.76 -8.32 17.19
CA ASP A 295 -5.11 -7.30 16.39
C ASP A 295 -5.96 -6.84 15.20
N ALA A 296 -5.86 -7.51 14.05
CA ALA A 296 -6.59 -7.22 12.83
C ALA A 296 -7.62 -8.34 12.54
N PRO A 297 -8.87 -8.27 13.06
CA PRO A 297 -9.78 -9.41 13.05
C PRO A 297 -10.28 -9.78 11.66
N TRP A 298 -10.24 -8.86 10.70
CA TRP A 298 -10.49 -9.14 9.28
C TRP A 298 -9.52 -10.17 8.68
N GLN A 299 -8.32 -10.34 9.25
CA GLN A 299 -7.39 -11.39 8.84
C GLN A 299 -7.86 -12.80 9.23
N ASN A 300 -8.91 -12.93 10.06
CA ASN A 300 -9.59 -14.21 10.32
C ASN A 300 -10.71 -14.48 9.31
N TRP A 301 -11.12 -13.47 8.54
CA TRP A 301 -12.32 -13.53 7.72
C TRP A 301 -12.00 -13.84 6.26
N GLY A 302 -12.55 -14.91 5.72
CA GLY A 302 -12.55 -15.19 4.29
C GLY A 302 -13.29 -16.48 3.97
N PRO A 303 -13.56 -16.75 2.68
CA PRO A 303 -14.27 -17.95 2.26
C PRO A 303 -13.54 -19.21 2.75
N SER A 304 -14.33 -20.21 3.17
CA SER A 304 -13.85 -21.43 3.83
C SER A 304 -13.34 -22.50 2.86
N ALA A 305 -13.53 -22.29 1.55
CA ALA A 305 -13.41 -23.35 0.55
C ALA A 305 -12.01 -23.41 -0.09
N GLY A 306 -11.17 -24.30 0.44
CA GLY A 306 -10.55 -25.36 -0.37
C GLY A 306 -9.49 -25.04 -1.42
N TYR A 307 -9.06 -23.79 -1.66
CA TYR A 307 -8.02 -23.51 -2.66
C TYR A 307 -6.60 -23.65 -2.09
N ALA A 308 -6.30 -24.84 -1.55
CA ALA A 308 -4.93 -25.33 -1.33
C ALA A 308 -4.44 -26.10 -2.58
N GLY A 309 -4.94 -25.74 -3.76
CA GLY A 309 -4.77 -26.47 -5.01
C GLY A 309 -3.59 -25.97 -5.83
N THR A 310 -2.53 -26.78 -5.85
CA THR A 310 -1.51 -26.90 -6.92
C THR A 310 -0.67 -25.66 -7.26
N ASN A 311 0.62 -25.73 -6.92
CA ASN A 311 1.76 -24.96 -7.46
C ASN A 311 1.74 -23.42 -7.40
N ASN A 312 0.60 -22.76 -7.23
CA ASN A 312 0.45 -21.31 -7.08
C ASN A 312 -0.36 -21.00 -5.82
N GLY A 313 0.32 -20.68 -4.72
CA GLY A 313 -0.24 -19.96 -3.56
C GLY A 313 -1.49 -20.56 -2.91
N GLY A 314 -1.33 -21.35 -1.84
CA GLY A 314 -2.47 -21.67 -0.97
C GLY A 314 -3.02 -20.39 -0.33
N TYR A 315 -4.34 -20.20 -0.35
CA TYR A 315 -5.04 -19.02 0.19
C TYR A 315 -5.58 -19.27 1.61
N SER A 316 -5.71 -18.23 2.43
CA SER A 316 -6.30 -18.30 3.78
C SER A 316 -7.67 -17.66 3.84
N ARG A 317 -8.40 -17.99 4.91
CA ARG A 317 -9.43 -17.08 5.43
C ARG A 317 -8.70 -15.78 5.82
N GLY A 318 -9.01 -14.65 5.19
CA GLY A 318 -8.41 -13.35 5.50
C GLY A 318 -7.41 -12.84 4.48
N SER A 319 -6.71 -13.73 3.75
CA SER A 319 -5.60 -13.31 2.88
C SER A 319 -5.61 -14.03 1.55
N TYR A 320 -5.61 -13.20 0.51
CA TYR A 320 -5.83 -13.56 -0.87
C TYR A 320 -4.52 -13.68 -1.67
N GLY A 321 -3.53 -14.37 -1.08
CA GLY A 321 -2.23 -14.68 -1.71
C GLY A 321 -1.10 -14.50 -0.70
N TYR A 322 -0.16 -15.45 -0.62
CA TYR A 322 0.95 -15.39 0.33
C TYR A 322 2.28 -15.10 -0.36
N SER A 323 2.87 -13.95 -0.04
CA SER A 323 4.23 -13.54 -0.41
C SER A 323 5.07 -13.37 0.86
N ALA A 324 5.42 -14.47 1.53
CA ALA A 324 6.35 -14.41 2.65
C ALA A 324 7.77 -14.24 2.09
N ASN A 325 8.48 -13.20 2.52
CA ASN A 325 9.84 -12.93 2.03
C ASN A 325 10.89 -13.09 3.14
N ARG A 326 10.73 -12.42 4.28
CA ARG A 326 11.73 -12.45 5.37
C ARG A 326 11.21 -13.12 6.63
N LEU A 327 12.04 -13.98 7.20
CA LEU A 327 11.82 -14.68 8.47
C LEU A 327 12.88 -14.23 9.47
N LEU A 328 12.49 -13.96 10.71
CA LEU A 328 13.42 -13.58 11.78
C LEU A 328 12.99 -14.22 13.10
N PHE A 329 13.95 -14.72 13.87
CA PHE A 329 13.71 -15.16 15.24
C PHE A 329 14.10 -14.08 16.23
N ASP A 330 13.26 -13.89 17.26
CA ASP A 330 13.72 -13.22 18.47
C ASP A 330 14.57 -14.17 19.35
N SER A 331 15.19 -13.61 20.39
CA SER A 331 16.04 -14.36 21.32
C SER A 331 15.30 -15.43 22.12
N THR A 332 13.96 -15.40 22.14
CA THR A 332 13.12 -16.37 22.85
C THR A 332 12.63 -17.51 21.94
N GLY A 333 12.88 -17.41 20.64
CA GLY A 333 12.50 -18.42 19.65
C GLY A 333 11.16 -18.16 18.97
N VAL A 334 10.51 -17.01 19.19
CA VAL A 334 9.37 -16.58 18.39
C VAL A 334 9.86 -16.21 17.00
N VAL A 335 9.22 -16.74 15.96
CA VAL A 335 9.47 -16.32 14.58
C VAL A 335 8.51 -15.21 14.18
N TYR A 336 9.04 -14.20 13.52
CA TYR A 336 8.33 -13.11 12.89
C TYR A 336 8.46 -13.24 11.38
N MET A 337 7.39 -12.92 10.68
CA MET A 337 7.37 -12.95 9.24
C MET A 337 6.60 -11.74 8.70
N ALA A 338 7.17 -11.10 7.68
CA ALA A 338 6.47 -10.09 6.90
C ALA A 338 5.84 -10.74 5.66
N GLN A 339 4.62 -10.33 5.35
CA GLN A 339 3.82 -10.79 4.21
C GLN A 339 3.01 -9.60 3.65
N GLY A 340 2.50 -9.71 2.42
CA GLY A 340 1.78 -8.63 1.72
C GLY A 340 0.54 -8.04 2.42
N PHE A 341 0.03 -8.64 3.50
CA PHE A 341 -1.09 -8.13 4.30
C PHE A 341 -0.71 -7.82 5.76
N GLY A 342 0.60 -7.77 6.06
CA GLY A 342 1.12 -7.33 7.34
C GLY A 342 2.20 -8.23 7.93
N VAL A 343 2.43 -8.10 9.23
CA VAL A 343 3.41 -8.88 9.99
C VAL A 343 2.67 -9.89 10.86
N PHE A 344 3.24 -11.10 10.93
CA PHE A 344 2.74 -12.21 11.74
C PHE A 344 3.85 -12.76 12.63
N SER A 345 3.47 -13.31 13.77
CA SER A 345 4.37 -14.04 14.66
C SER A 345 3.89 -15.45 14.94
N ALA A 346 4.83 -16.37 15.17
CA ALA A 346 4.55 -17.72 15.66
C ALA A 346 5.48 -18.03 16.83
N PRO A 347 4.96 -18.16 18.06
CA PRO A 347 5.80 -18.26 19.26
C PRO A 347 6.48 -19.62 19.45
N THR A 348 5.89 -20.70 18.94
CA THR A 348 6.39 -22.06 19.15
C THR A 348 6.34 -22.92 17.88
N PRO A 349 6.98 -22.47 16.77
CA PRO A 349 6.84 -23.12 15.46
C PRO A 349 7.37 -24.57 15.44
N PHE A 350 8.26 -24.93 16.37
CA PHE A 350 8.87 -26.27 16.47
C PHE A 350 8.19 -27.20 17.48
N ALA A 351 7.31 -26.69 18.35
CA ALA A 351 6.60 -27.52 19.33
C ALA A 351 5.56 -28.42 18.66
N ASN A 352 4.95 -27.92 17.58
CA ASN A 352 4.04 -28.69 16.73
C ASN A 352 4.21 -28.25 15.26
N PRO A 353 5.25 -28.75 14.56
CA PRO A 353 5.61 -28.28 13.22
C PRO A 353 4.53 -28.57 12.16
N ASN A 354 3.62 -29.51 12.43
CA ASN A 354 2.48 -29.83 11.56
C ASN A 354 1.28 -28.89 11.79
N ASN A 355 1.31 -28.06 12.85
CA ASN A 355 0.14 -27.33 13.31
C ASN A 355 0.52 -26.01 14.00
N ILE A 356 1.10 -25.10 13.22
CA ILE A 356 1.56 -23.79 13.70
C ILE A 356 0.40 -22.80 13.63
N THR A 357 0.15 -22.08 14.73
CA THR A 357 -0.74 -20.91 14.75
C THR A 357 0.08 -19.65 14.49
N TYR A 358 -0.33 -18.87 13.50
CA TYR A 358 0.27 -17.58 13.18
C TYR A 358 -0.62 -16.47 13.71
N ARG A 359 -0.06 -15.62 14.58
CA ARG A 359 -0.78 -14.50 15.19
C ARG A 359 -0.52 -13.24 14.37
N ALA A 360 -1.58 -12.50 14.08
CA ALA A 360 -1.43 -11.18 13.51
C ALA A 360 -0.66 -10.27 14.46
N GLN A 361 0.25 -9.50 13.90
CA GLN A 361 1.00 -8.46 14.59
C GLN A 361 1.21 -7.29 13.63
N SER A 362 0.10 -6.76 13.13
CA SER A 362 0.02 -5.72 12.10
C SER A 362 -0.56 -4.41 12.61
N ARG A 363 -0.95 -4.30 13.89
CA ARG A 363 -1.48 -3.05 14.46
C ARG A 363 -0.65 -1.84 14.08
N GLY A 364 -1.26 -0.80 13.52
CA GLY A 364 -0.58 0.43 13.12
C GLY A 364 0.10 0.40 11.75
N ILE A 365 0.17 -0.76 11.10
CA ILE A 365 0.54 -0.88 9.68
C ILE A 365 -0.70 -0.57 8.83
N GLU A 366 -0.72 0.60 8.22
CA GLU A 366 -1.78 1.06 7.31
C GLU A 366 -1.17 1.37 5.94
N ALA A 367 -1.22 0.41 5.01
CA ALA A 367 -0.60 0.50 3.68
C ALA A 367 -1.55 0.13 2.53
N LEU A 368 -2.84 -0.03 2.83
CA LEU A 368 -3.84 -0.39 1.82
C LEU A 368 -4.01 0.74 0.80
N ASP A 369 -4.17 0.42 -0.48
CA ASP A 369 -4.38 1.44 -1.52
C ASP A 369 -5.86 1.79 -1.67
N ALA A 370 -6.31 2.81 -0.93
CA ALA A 370 -7.72 3.20 -0.91
C ALA A 370 -8.09 4.04 -2.15
N THR A 371 -9.28 3.81 -2.68
CA THR A 371 -9.74 4.38 -3.96
C THR A 371 -10.95 5.31 -3.82
N CYS A 372 -11.80 5.07 -2.83
CA CYS A 372 -12.99 5.87 -2.57
C CYS A 372 -13.44 5.71 -1.11
N VAL A 373 -14.08 6.74 -0.55
CA VAL A 373 -14.82 6.64 0.72
C VAL A 373 -16.09 7.49 0.65
N ILE A 374 -17.18 6.95 1.18
CA ILE A 374 -18.48 7.61 1.35
C ILE A 374 -19.00 7.37 2.76
N HIS A 375 -19.93 8.23 3.21
CA HIS A 375 -20.69 8.01 4.44
C HIS A 375 -22.19 8.21 4.12
N PRO A 376 -22.93 7.15 3.76
CA PRO A 376 -24.34 7.27 3.44
C PRO A 376 -25.15 7.73 4.67
N PRO A 377 -26.15 8.62 4.51
CA PRO A 377 -27.05 9.01 5.58
C PRO A 377 -27.72 7.81 6.28
N GLY A 378 -27.68 7.79 7.61
CA GLY A 378 -28.20 6.68 8.44
C GLY A 378 -27.30 5.44 8.48
N GLY A 379 -26.19 5.44 7.75
CA GLY A 379 -25.21 4.37 7.71
C GLY A 379 -23.89 4.72 8.40
N VAL A 380 -22.85 4.02 7.98
CA VAL A 380 -21.49 4.14 8.53
C VAL A 380 -20.49 4.41 7.41
N PRO A 381 -19.28 4.91 7.70
CA PRO A 381 -18.25 5.05 6.69
C PRO A 381 -18.02 3.72 5.96
N ILE A 382 -17.90 3.82 4.64
CA ILE A 382 -17.64 2.68 3.76
C ILE A 382 -16.81 3.14 2.58
N GLY A 383 -15.84 2.32 2.16
CA GLY A 383 -14.90 2.68 1.12
C GLY A 383 -14.43 1.48 0.31
N THR A 384 -13.70 1.78 -0.76
CA THR A 384 -13.12 0.79 -1.66
C THR A 384 -11.62 0.92 -1.70
N ALA A 385 -10.92 -0.19 -1.96
CA ALA A 385 -9.47 -0.25 -2.04
C ALA A 385 -8.99 -1.33 -3.02
N TRP A 386 -7.75 -1.23 -3.47
CA TRP A 386 -7.08 -2.32 -4.16
C TRP A 386 -6.65 -3.41 -3.18
N ASP A 387 -6.43 -4.61 -3.70
CA ASP A 387 -6.19 -5.90 -3.03
C ASP A 387 -7.35 -6.43 -2.17
N LEU A 388 -7.94 -5.57 -1.33
CA LEU A 388 -9.05 -5.86 -0.41
C LEU A 388 -10.23 -4.93 -0.73
N PRO A 389 -11.24 -5.36 -1.51
CA PRO A 389 -12.06 -4.44 -2.31
C PRO A 389 -12.98 -3.48 -1.58
N ILE A 390 -13.69 -3.89 -0.53
CA ILE A 390 -14.72 -3.06 0.12
C ILE A 390 -14.58 -3.12 1.64
N TRP A 391 -14.51 -1.96 2.29
CA TRP A 391 -14.31 -1.84 3.74
C TRP A 391 -15.41 -1.02 4.39
N ARG A 392 -15.93 -1.53 5.51
CA ARG A 392 -17.02 -0.93 6.28
C ARG A 392 -16.62 -0.80 7.74
N TRP A 393 -16.89 0.37 8.34
CA TRP A 393 -16.55 0.65 9.75
C TRP A 393 -17.80 0.89 10.60
N PRO A 394 -18.45 -0.17 11.13
CA PRO A 394 -19.68 -0.02 11.90
C PRO A 394 -19.51 0.76 13.20
N ASP A 395 -18.32 0.71 13.79
CA ASP A 395 -17.97 1.43 15.01
C ASP A 395 -16.85 2.43 14.70
N TYR A 396 -17.18 3.72 14.87
CA TYR A 396 -16.24 4.81 14.64
C TYR A 396 -15.04 4.77 15.60
N GLY A 397 -15.20 4.18 16.79
CA GLY A 397 -14.16 4.03 17.81
C GLY A 397 -13.38 2.71 17.78
N ALA A 398 -13.87 1.69 17.07
CA ALA A 398 -13.14 0.43 16.91
C ALA A 398 -11.94 0.61 15.97
N ALA A 399 -10.79 0.00 16.30
CA ALA A 399 -9.58 0.10 15.48
C ALA A 399 -9.72 -0.57 14.10
N TYR A 400 -10.27 -1.79 14.04
CA TYR A 400 -10.32 -2.60 12.81
C TYR A 400 -11.69 -3.26 12.56
N PRO A 401 -12.16 -3.31 11.30
CA PRO A 401 -13.28 -4.15 10.90
C PRO A 401 -12.99 -5.64 11.11
N SER A 402 -14.04 -6.43 11.35
CA SER A 402 -13.93 -7.89 11.46
C SER A 402 -14.02 -8.62 10.11
N LYS A 403 -14.38 -7.91 9.04
CA LYS A 403 -14.43 -8.42 7.67
C LYS A 403 -14.33 -7.27 6.66
N TYR A 404 -14.00 -7.63 5.43
CA TYR A 404 -14.16 -6.79 4.24
C TYR A 404 -15.17 -7.46 3.30
N GLY A 405 -15.54 -6.84 2.19
CA GLY A 405 -16.47 -7.40 1.21
C GLY A 405 -15.95 -7.35 -0.22
N PRO A 406 -16.75 -7.83 -1.20
CA PRO A 406 -18.03 -8.56 -1.06
C PRO A 406 -17.96 -9.92 -0.33
N ASP A 407 -19.13 -10.47 0.04
CA ASP A 407 -19.26 -11.70 0.85
C ASP A 407 -19.22 -13.01 0.04
N ASP A 408 -19.21 -12.95 -1.29
CA ASP A 408 -19.10 -14.15 -2.12
C ASP A 408 -17.67 -14.70 -2.13
N ASP A 409 -17.53 -16.00 -2.44
CA ASP A 409 -16.23 -16.59 -2.65
C ASP A 409 -15.65 -16.02 -3.95
N PHE A 410 -14.85 -14.96 -3.80
CA PHE A 410 -14.15 -14.26 -4.87
C PHE A 410 -13.47 -15.20 -5.88
N TYR A 411 -13.12 -16.44 -5.50
CA TYR A 411 -12.42 -17.41 -6.35
C TYR A 411 -13.30 -18.23 -7.29
N ALA A 412 -14.56 -18.51 -6.93
CA ALA A 412 -15.43 -19.35 -7.77
C ALA A 412 -15.70 -18.71 -9.15
N ASN A 413 -15.49 -17.40 -9.27
CA ASN A 413 -15.71 -16.60 -10.46
C ASN A 413 -14.44 -15.92 -11.01
N MET A 414 -13.24 -16.31 -10.55
CA MET A 414 -12.01 -15.68 -11.07
C MET A 414 -11.74 -16.10 -12.52
N PRO A 415 -11.62 -15.14 -13.46
CA PRO A 415 -10.90 -15.42 -14.69
C PRO A 415 -9.43 -15.74 -14.34
N THR A 416 -8.76 -16.52 -15.20
CA THR A 416 -7.43 -17.13 -15.02
C THR A 416 -6.26 -16.17 -14.74
N TYR A 417 -6.53 -14.89 -14.48
CA TYR A 417 -5.58 -13.87 -14.11
C TYR A 417 -5.40 -13.92 -12.60
N GLY A 418 -4.17 -14.19 -12.14
CA GLY A 418 -3.84 -14.34 -10.73
C GLY A 418 -4.17 -13.14 -9.85
N VAL A 419 -3.61 -13.12 -8.63
CA VAL A 419 -3.88 -12.16 -7.55
C VAL A 419 -3.91 -10.66 -7.93
N ALA A 420 -3.36 -10.27 -9.07
CA ALA A 420 -3.20 -8.91 -9.57
C ALA A 420 -4.48 -8.11 -9.87
N LEU A 421 -5.68 -8.71 -9.80
CA LEU A 421 -6.94 -8.05 -10.20
C LEU A 421 -7.95 -7.85 -9.06
N LYS A 422 -7.65 -8.09 -7.79
CA LYS A 422 -8.65 -7.89 -6.71
C LYS A 422 -8.72 -6.42 -6.33
N ARG A 423 -9.64 -5.64 -6.91
CA ARG A 423 -9.68 -4.19 -6.68
C ARG A 423 -11.12 -3.71 -6.53
N GLY A 424 -11.35 -2.87 -5.54
CA GLY A 424 -12.51 -1.98 -5.46
C GLY A 424 -12.13 -0.65 -6.08
N HIS A 425 -12.94 -0.18 -7.03
CA HIS A 425 -12.68 1.04 -7.78
C HIS A 425 -13.52 2.21 -7.29
N MET A 426 -14.79 1.95 -6.97
CA MET A 426 -15.73 2.99 -6.58
C MET A 426 -16.92 2.40 -5.82
N ILE A 427 -17.54 3.22 -4.99
CA ILE A 427 -18.80 2.91 -4.32
C ILE A 427 -19.73 4.13 -4.33
N ASP A 428 -21.03 3.89 -4.52
CA ASP A 428 -22.06 4.91 -4.39
C ASP A 428 -23.28 4.35 -3.63
N TYR A 429 -24.09 5.24 -3.04
CA TYR A 429 -25.37 4.90 -2.43
C TYR A 429 -26.53 5.43 -3.28
N ALA A 430 -27.65 4.71 -3.30
CA ALA A 430 -28.85 5.13 -4.01
C ALA A 430 -29.44 6.39 -3.36
N SER A 431 -29.61 7.46 -4.14
CA SER A 431 -30.19 8.72 -3.66
C SER A 431 -31.54 8.54 -2.97
N SER A 432 -32.42 7.69 -3.51
CA SER A 432 -33.75 7.45 -2.94
C SER A 432 -33.76 6.48 -1.75
N SER A 433 -32.65 5.78 -1.49
CA SER A 433 -32.57 4.74 -0.46
C SER A 433 -31.12 4.57 0.00
N PRO A 434 -30.60 5.42 0.91
CA PRO A 434 -29.18 5.41 1.28
C PRO A 434 -28.63 4.11 1.89
N ASN A 435 -29.50 3.20 2.33
CA ASN A 435 -29.12 1.84 2.73
C ASN A 435 -28.74 0.93 1.55
N PHE A 436 -29.13 1.29 0.33
CA PHE A 436 -28.79 0.56 -0.88
C PHE A 436 -27.50 1.11 -1.47
N LEU A 437 -26.47 0.27 -1.57
CA LEU A 437 -25.14 0.62 -2.08
C LEU A 437 -24.85 -0.14 -3.36
N VAL A 438 -24.07 0.46 -4.25
CA VAL A 438 -23.49 -0.20 -5.42
C VAL A 438 -21.98 -0.04 -5.38
N GLY A 439 -21.26 -1.15 -5.37
CA GLY A 439 -19.80 -1.23 -5.35
C GLY A 439 -19.28 -1.74 -6.70
N LEU A 440 -18.37 -1.00 -7.32
CA LEU A 440 -17.64 -1.40 -8.51
C LEU A 440 -16.31 -2.04 -8.13
N THR A 441 -16.12 -3.28 -8.57
CA THR A 441 -14.89 -4.04 -8.37
C THR A 441 -14.34 -4.51 -9.71
N SER A 442 -13.14 -5.08 -9.72
CA SER A 442 -12.60 -5.75 -10.92
C SER A 442 -13.40 -6.99 -11.37
N PHE A 443 -14.34 -7.47 -10.56
CA PHE A 443 -15.22 -8.60 -10.90
C PHE A 443 -16.61 -8.14 -11.36
N GLY A 444 -16.78 -6.83 -11.54
CA GLY A 444 -18.04 -6.19 -11.88
C GLY A 444 -18.72 -5.54 -10.68
N LEU A 445 -20.03 -5.32 -10.84
CA LEU A 445 -20.87 -4.58 -9.89
C LEU A 445 -21.47 -5.49 -8.81
N TYR A 446 -21.38 -5.04 -7.57
CA TYR A 446 -22.08 -5.62 -6.43
C TYR A 446 -23.07 -4.61 -5.87
N TYR A 447 -24.11 -5.10 -5.21
CA TYR A 447 -25.02 -4.25 -4.46
C TYR A 447 -25.21 -4.77 -3.03
N SER A 448 -25.58 -3.86 -2.16
CA SER A 448 -25.98 -4.13 -0.78
C SER A 448 -27.28 -3.40 -0.50
N SER A 449 -28.18 -3.98 0.30
CA SER A 449 -29.43 -3.32 0.74
C SER A 449 -29.44 -2.98 2.23
N ASP A 450 -28.31 -3.15 2.92
CA ASP A 450 -28.17 -3.09 4.37
C ASP A 450 -26.92 -2.29 4.83
N TYR A 451 -26.64 -1.19 4.12
CA TYR A 451 -25.48 -0.32 4.37
C TYR A 451 -24.14 -1.05 4.28
N GLY A 452 -24.01 -1.98 3.34
CA GLY A 452 -22.78 -2.72 3.07
C GLY A 452 -22.48 -3.80 4.09
N SER A 453 -23.46 -4.21 4.90
CA SER A 453 -23.29 -5.31 5.86
C SER A 453 -23.25 -6.65 5.15
N THR A 454 -24.04 -6.81 4.08
CA THR A 454 -24.01 -7.92 3.14
C THR A 454 -23.99 -7.45 1.68
N TRP A 455 -23.37 -8.23 0.81
CA TRP A 455 -23.21 -7.93 -0.61
C TRP A 455 -23.74 -9.06 -1.50
N SER A 456 -24.36 -8.67 -2.60
CA SER A 456 -24.83 -9.57 -3.66
C SER A 456 -24.26 -9.10 -5.00
N ARG A 457 -23.82 -10.06 -5.82
CA ARG A 457 -23.37 -9.74 -7.18
C ARG A 457 -24.57 -9.33 -8.03
N MET A 458 -24.45 -8.23 -8.76
CA MET A 458 -25.50 -7.78 -9.67
C MET A 458 -25.62 -8.75 -10.86
N SER A 459 -26.82 -8.96 -11.38
CA SER A 459 -27.05 -9.90 -12.50
C SER A 459 -26.43 -9.39 -13.82
N ASN A 460 -26.31 -10.29 -14.81
CA ASN A 460 -26.01 -9.98 -16.22
C ASN A 460 -24.77 -9.09 -16.45
N GLN A 461 -23.68 -9.36 -15.73
CA GLN A 461 -22.42 -8.60 -15.80
C GLN A 461 -21.77 -8.60 -17.19
N ALA A 462 -22.04 -9.62 -18.01
CA ALA A 462 -21.56 -9.68 -19.39
C ALA A 462 -22.06 -8.50 -20.25
N ALA A 463 -23.23 -7.96 -19.93
CA ALA A 463 -23.78 -6.80 -20.62
C ALA A 463 -23.03 -5.49 -20.32
N LEU A 464 -22.18 -5.47 -19.28
CA LEU A 464 -21.27 -4.35 -19.03
C LEU A 464 -20.21 -4.23 -20.13
N GLY A 465 -19.86 -5.31 -20.85
CA GLY A 465 -18.95 -5.25 -22.00
C GLY A 465 -17.48 -4.90 -21.70
N ASP A 466 -17.13 -4.66 -20.42
CA ASP A 466 -15.76 -4.40 -19.96
C ASP A 466 -15.14 -5.66 -19.35
N THR A 467 -13.88 -5.91 -19.70
CA THR A 467 -13.04 -6.95 -19.05
C THR A 467 -12.03 -6.35 -18.07
N TYR A 468 -11.99 -5.02 -17.97
CA TYR A 468 -11.06 -4.27 -17.12
C TYR A 468 -11.74 -2.98 -16.64
N TYR A 469 -11.92 -2.85 -15.33
CA TYR A 469 -12.75 -1.79 -14.72
C TYR A 469 -11.96 -0.61 -14.14
N GLN A 470 -10.65 -0.52 -14.40
CA GLN A 470 -9.88 0.65 -13.96
C GLN A 470 -10.31 1.89 -14.78
N GLY A 471 -10.62 2.98 -14.08
CA GLY A 471 -11.16 4.20 -14.68
C GLY A 471 -12.68 4.15 -14.94
N ALA A 472 -13.34 3.02 -14.64
CA ALA A 472 -14.80 2.94 -14.68
C ALA A 472 -15.43 3.53 -13.41
N CYS A 473 -16.66 4.04 -13.53
CA CYS A 473 -17.40 4.63 -12.41
C CYS A 473 -18.87 4.23 -12.41
N VAL A 474 -19.51 4.35 -11.24
CA VAL A 474 -20.91 3.99 -11.01
C VAL A 474 -21.62 5.09 -10.24
N ALA A 475 -22.87 5.38 -10.61
CA ALA A 475 -23.75 6.27 -9.85
C ALA A 475 -25.12 5.61 -9.66
N SER A 476 -25.67 5.71 -8.44
CA SER A 476 -26.94 5.06 -8.08
C SER A 476 -28.00 6.09 -7.69
N SER A 477 -29.14 6.07 -8.38
CA SER A 477 -30.26 6.98 -8.08
C SER A 477 -31.33 6.31 -7.22
N SER A 478 -31.62 5.05 -7.48
CA SER A 478 -32.55 4.22 -6.71
C SER A 478 -32.04 2.77 -6.65
N PRO A 479 -32.63 1.89 -5.83
CA PRO A 479 -32.27 0.46 -5.82
C PRO A 479 -32.33 -0.23 -7.18
N THR A 480 -33.07 0.33 -8.15
CA THR A 480 -33.21 -0.26 -9.49
C THR A 480 -32.57 0.56 -10.59
N ASN A 481 -32.25 1.85 -10.37
CA ASN A 481 -31.73 2.74 -11.40
C ASN A 481 -30.28 3.16 -11.15
N HIS A 482 -29.38 2.60 -11.96
CA HIS A 482 -27.94 2.84 -11.89
C HIS A 482 -27.40 3.26 -13.25
N LEU A 483 -26.44 4.19 -13.22
CA LEU A 483 -25.64 4.59 -14.36
C LEU A 483 -24.24 4.01 -14.18
N PHE A 484 -23.72 3.42 -15.24
CA PHE A 484 -22.36 2.91 -15.30
C PHE A 484 -21.63 3.54 -16.47
N PHE A 485 -20.40 3.96 -16.23
CA PHE A 485 -19.46 4.33 -17.27
C PHE A 485 -18.30 3.35 -17.24
N GLY A 486 -18.14 2.60 -18.32
CA GLY A 486 -17.02 1.71 -18.55
C GLY A 486 -16.10 2.21 -19.66
N VAL A 487 -14.82 1.83 -19.60
CA VAL A 487 -13.79 2.27 -20.57
C VAL A 487 -14.07 1.71 -21.96
N GLY A 488 -14.48 0.45 -22.05
CA GLY A 488 -14.88 -0.19 -23.31
C GLY A 488 -16.36 -0.03 -23.63
N SER A 489 -17.21 0.01 -22.60
CA SER A 489 -18.67 0.03 -22.74
C SER A 489 -19.27 1.40 -23.06
N GLY A 490 -18.59 2.49 -22.65
CA GLY A 490 -19.16 3.82 -22.57
C GLY A 490 -20.28 3.92 -21.53
N LEU A 491 -21.16 4.91 -21.69
CA LEU A 491 -22.30 5.13 -20.79
C LEU A 491 -23.44 4.13 -21.06
N ILE A 492 -23.78 3.38 -20.03
CA ILE A 492 -24.93 2.48 -20.01
C ILE A 492 -25.70 2.67 -18.71
N TYR A 493 -26.98 2.33 -18.73
CA TYR A 493 -27.86 2.44 -17.57
C TYR A 493 -28.72 1.19 -17.42
N THR A 494 -29.19 0.98 -16.21
CA THR A 494 -30.21 -0.01 -15.87
C THR A 494 -31.33 0.66 -15.09
N THR A 495 -32.54 0.13 -15.20
CA THR A 495 -33.72 0.52 -14.40
C THR A 495 -34.35 -0.67 -13.67
N ASP A 496 -33.66 -1.81 -13.65
CA ASP A 496 -34.10 -3.09 -13.09
C ASP A 496 -32.99 -3.77 -12.27
N ASN A 497 -32.11 -2.98 -11.66
CA ASN A 497 -30.98 -3.43 -10.84
C ASN A 497 -30.03 -4.40 -11.59
N GLY A 498 -29.73 -4.08 -12.85
CA GLY A 498 -28.77 -4.80 -13.68
C GLY A 498 -29.29 -6.09 -14.30
N VAL A 499 -30.61 -6.33 -14.33
CA VAL A 499 -31.17 -7.42 -15.14
C VAL A 499 -30.97 -7.10 -16.62
N THR A 500 -31.26 -5.86 -17.02
CA THR A 500 -30.98 -5.32 -18.35
C THR A 500 -30.13 -4.06 -18.28
N TRP A 501 -29.23 -3.93 -19.26
CA TRP A 501 -28.39 -2.75 -19.47
C TRP A 501 -28.65 -2.19 -20.86
N LYS A 502 -28.81 -0.87 -20.93
CA LYS A 502 -29.12 -0.14 -22.16
C LYS A 502 -28.08 0.95 -22.37
N LYS A 503 -27.69 1.20 -23.61
CA LYS A 503 -26.81 2.33 -23.95
C LYS A 503 -27.52 3.64 -23.71
N SER A 504 -26.83 4.58 -23.06
CA SER A 504 -27.29 5.95 -22.94
C SER A 504 -27.08 6.69 -24.25
N SER A 505 -28.05 7.52 -24.65
CA SER A 505 -27.87 8.46 -25.75
C SER A 505 -27.12 9.69 -25.23
N TYR A 506 -25.91 9.89 -25.75
CA TYR A 506 -25.00 10.96 -25.34
C TYR A 506 -24.53 11.74 -26.56
N ALA A 507 -24.77 13.05 -26.57
CA ALA A 507 -24.45 13.93 -27.70
C ALA A 507 -23.14 14.71 -27.55
N GLY A 508 -22.29 14.37 -26.57
CA GLY A 508 -21.02 15.07 -26.38
C GLY A 508 -19.88 14.52 -27.22
N SER A 509 -18.81 15.30 -27.29
CA SER A 509 -17.69 15.13 -28.23
C SER A 509 -16.72 13.99 -27.90
N GLY A 510 -16.90 13.33 -26.75
CA GLY A 510 -16.15 12.16 -26.33
C GLY A 510 -16.18 12.03 -24.81
N MET A 511 -16.43 10.82 -24.29
CA MET A 511 -16.13 10.54 -22.88
C MET A 511 -14.61 10.56 -22.73
N PRO A 512 -14.07 11.11 -21.63
CA PRO A 512 -12.64 11.11 -21.46
C PRO A 512 -12.08 9.69 -21.46
N SER A 513 -11.11 9.43 -22.33
CA SER A 513 -10.26 8.23 -22.25
C SER A 513 -9.14 8.56 -21.28
N PHE A 514 -9.33 8.24 -20.00
CA PHE A 514 -8.28 8.45 -19.02
C PHE A 514 -7.47 7.16 -18.83
N PRO A 515 -6.20 7.14 -19.23
CA PRO A 515 -5.33 6.04 -18.87
C PRO A 515 -4.94 6.20 -17.38
N PHE A 516 -5.53 5.36 -16.53
CA PHE A 516 -5.00 4.86 -15.23
C PHE A 516 -5.50 5.34 -13.85
N PHE A 517 -6.64 6.05 -13.62
CA PHE A 517 -6.86 6.60 -12.25
C PHE A 517 -8.29 6.70 -11.66
N TYR A 518 -8.32 7.05 -10.36
CA TYR A 518 -9.42 7.15 -9.38
C TYR A 518 -10.53 8.18 -9.70
N GLU A 519 -10.96 8.25 -10.96
CA GLU A 519 -11.88 9.27 -11.48
C GLU A 519 -13.36 8.92 -11.28
N CYS A 520 -14.18 9.95 -11.10
CA CYS A 520 -15.62 9.81 -10.93
C CYS A 520 -16.33 10.88 -11.75
N VAL A 521 -16.48 10.64 -13.05
CA VAL A 521 -17.06 11.63 -13.99
C VAL A 521 -18.59 11.60 -14.05
N ILE A 522 -19.23 10.68 -13.32
CA ILE A 522 -20.68 10.55 -13.26
C ILE A 522 -21.20 10.71 -11.83
N ALA A 523 -22.42 11.22 -11.67
CA ALA A 523 -23.08 11.32 -10.37
C ALA A 523 -24.60 11.25 -10.48
N ALA A 524 -25.26 10.73 -9.45
CA ALA A 524 -26.71 10.81 -9.27
C ALA A 524 -27.07 12.05 -8.44
N ASP A 525 -28.13 12.77 -8.83
CA ASP A 525 -28.72 13.84 -8.01
C ASP A 525 -29.19 13.23 -6.68
N ARG A 526 -28.85 13.86 -5.54
CA ARG A 526 -29.16 13.31 -4.21
C ARG A 526 -30.58 13.57 -3.74
N VAL A 527 -31.41 14.22 -4.56
CA VAL A 527 -32.81 14.53 -4.23
C VAL A 527 -33.76 14.07 -5.34
N THR A 528 -33.39 14.24 -6.61
CA THR A 528 -34.28 13.98 -7.75
C THR A 528 -34.02 12.59 -8.33
N PRO A 529 -34.93 11.60 -8.16
CA PRO A 529 -34.74 10.27 -8.72
C PRO A 529 -34.65 10.28 -10.25
N GLY A 530 -33.81 9.41 -10.81
CA GLY A 530 -33.56 9.28 -12.24
C GLY A 530 -32.77 10.42 -12.88
N LYS A 531 -32.29 11.38 -12.08
CA LYS A 531 -31.49 12.49 -12.58
C LYS A 531 -29.99 12.23 -12.38
N PHE A 532 -29.24 12.30 -13.47
CA PHE A 532 -27.81 12.01 -13.50
C PHE A 532 -27.03 13.13 -14.16
N TYR A 533 -25.77 13.22 -13.79
CA TYR A 533 -24.78 14.15 -14.30
C TYR A 533 -23.62 13.38 -14.91
N VAL A 534 -23.11 13.88 -16.03
CA VAL A 534 -21.87 13.39 -16.65
C VAL A 534 -20.99 14.56 -17.01
N LEU A 535 -19.75 14.51 -16.57
CA LEU A 535 -18.70 15.46 -16.93
C LEU A 535 -17.93 14.94 -18.16
N SER A 536 -17.95 15.72 -19.24
CA SER A 536 -17.14 15.47 -20.43
C SER A 536 -15.89 16.33 -20.39
N ALA A 537 -14.71 15.71 -20.46
CA ALA A 537 -13.46 16.46 -20.41
C ALA A 537 -13.30 17.42 -21.58
N GLY A 538 -12.91 18.67 -21.27
CA GLY A 538 -12.70 19.73 -22.25
C GLY A 538 -13.97 20.19 -22.99
N ASP A 539 -15.17 19.81 -22.54
CA ASP A 539 -16.45 20.13 -23.20
C ASP A 539 -17.44 20.75 -22.20
N LYS A 540 -18.39 19.95 -21.70
CA LYS A 540 -19.57 20.40 -20.93
C LYS A 540 -19.95 19.40 -19.85
N MET A 541 -20.78 19.89 -18.93
CA MET A 541 -21.63 19.03 -18.12
C MET A 541 -22.83 18.58 -18.96
N TYR A 542 -23.23 17.32 -18.81
CA TYR A 542 -24.43 16.75 -19.40
C TYR A 542 -25.36 16.25 -18.32
N VAL A 543 -26.66 16.38 -18.55
CA VAL A 543 -27.70 16.04 -17.58
C VAL A 543 -28.71 15.11 -18.22
N SER A 544 -29.04 14.03 -17.52
CA SER A 544 -30.20 13.19 -17.79
C SER A 544 -31.26 13.46 -16.74
N THR A 545 -32.53 13.45 -17.17
CA THR A 545 -33.72 13.54 -16.30
C THR A 545 -34.68 12.37 -16.57
N ASP A 546 -34.21 11.32 -17.24
CA ASP A 546 -34.99 10.19 -17.74
C ASP A 546 -34.36 8.84 -17.35
N GLY A 547 -33.71 8.79 -16.19
CA GLY A 547 -33.11 7.59 -15.63
C GLY A 547 -31.77 7.20 -16.24
N GLY A 548 -31.09 8.14 -16.92
CA GLY A 548 -29.83 7.89 -17.62
C GLY A 548 -30.00 7.48 -19.09
N ALA A 549 -31.23 7.51 -19.63
CA ALA A 549 -31.48 7.10 -21.01
C ALA A 549 -30.96 8.12 -22.02
N THR A 550 -31.18 9.42 -21.80
CA THR A 550 -30.70 10.48 -22.67
C THR A 550 -29.99 11.58 -21.88
N PHE A 551 -28.87 12.07 -22.42
CA PHE A 551 -28.08 13.13 -21.83
C PHE A 551 -28.08 14.37 -22.73
N LYS A 552 -28.50 15.50 -22.17
CA LYS A 552 -28.51 16.81 -22.84
C LYS A 552 -27.39 17.68 -22.31
N ALA A 553 -26.75 18.43 -23.19
CA ALA A 553 -25.73 19.39 -22.81
C ALA A 553 -26.32 20.46 -21.86
N ALA A 554 -25.57 20.78 -20.81
CA ALA A 554 -25.86 21.85 -19.87
C ALA A 554 -24.78 22.95 -20.01
N GLY A 555 -24.09 23.30 -18.92
CA GLY A 555 -23.07 24.36 -18.88
C GLY A 555 -21.70 23.90 -19.39
N ALA A 556 -20.94 24.85 -19.96
CA ALA A 556 -19.58 24.64 -20.41
C ALA A 556 -18.60 24.45 -19.23
N LEU A 557 -17.68 23.50 -19.40
CA LEU A 557 -16.57 23.19 -18.50
C LEU A 557 -15.33 22.96 -19.35
N THR A 558 -14.78 24.06 -19.88
CA THR A 558 -13.66 24.06 -20.83
C THR A 558 -12.29 23.91 -20.17
N ASP A 559 -12.23 23.67 -18.85
CA ASP A 559 -10.97 23.48 -18.17
C ASP A 559 -10.34 22.15 -18.59
N ALA A 560 -9.01 22.13 -18.62
CA ALA A 560 -8.29 20.86 -18.68
C ALA A 560 -8.64 20.05 -17.43
N LEU A 561 -9.13 18.83 -17.62
CA LEU A 561 -9.44 17.91 -16.53
C LEU A 561 -8.28 16.95 -16.31
N GLY A 562 -7.97 16.64 -15.04
CA GLY A 562 -7.12 15.53 -14.65
C GLY A 562 -7.63 14.96 -13.35
N LEU A 563 -7.87 13.65 -13.23
CA LEU A 563 -8.46 13.05 -12.02
C LEU A 563 -9.81 13.68 -11.58
N ALA A 564 -10.66 14.07 -12.53
CA ALA A 564 -11.85 14.84 -12.23
C ALA A 564 -12.93 14.05 -11.46
N ARG A 565 -13.70 14.76 -10.62
CA ARG A 565 -14.81 14.21 -9.85
C ARG A 565 -16.05 15.07 -9.92
N VAL A 566 -17.20 14.43 -10.04
CA VAL A 566 -18.53 15.05 -9.94
C VAL A 566 -19.19 14.53 -8.67
N LYS A 567 -19.64 15.44 -7.80
CA LYS A 567 -20.35 15.06 -6.58
C LYS A 567 -21.59 15.93 -6.36
N CYS A 568 -22.73 15.28 -6.15
CA CYS A 568 -24.00 15.93 -5.87
C CYS A 568 -24.24 16.06 -4.37
N VAL A 569 -24.91 17.14 -3.98
CA VAL A 569 -25.02 17.56 -2.58
C VAL A 569 -26.27 16.96 -1.92
N PRO A 570 -26.14 16.25 -0.78
CA PRO A 570 -27.28 15.73 -0.04
C PRO A 570 -28.32 16.82 0.27
N ALA A 571 -29.60 16.46 0.16
CA ALA A 571 -30.75 17.35 0.40
C ALA A 571 -30.85 18.61 -0.50
N ASN A 572 -29.99 18.77 -1.51
CA ASN A 572 -29.98 19.96 -2.37
C ASN A 572 -30.09 19.56 -3.86
N ALA A 573 -31.32 19.52 -4.38
CA ALA A 573 -31.60 19.13 -5.76
C ALA A 573 -30.89 20.06 -6.75
N GLY A 574 -30.22 19.51 -7.76
CA GLY A 574 -29.54 20.33 -8.76
C GLY A 574 -28.19 20.90 -8.33
N HIS A 575 -27.75 20.65 -7.10
CA HIS A 575 -26.46 21.13 -6.62
C HIS A 575 -25.37 20.12 -6.92
N VAL A 576 -24.34 20.57 -7.64
CA VAL A 576 -23.23 19.73 -8.10
C VAL A 576 -21.90 20.46 -7.93
N PHE A 577 -20.93 19.77 -7.34
CA PHE A 577 -19.53 20.17 -7.32
C PHE A 577 -18.75 19.41 -8.39
N VAL A 578 -17.85 20.13 -9.05
CA VAL A 578 -16.90 19.60 -9.99
C VAL A 578 -15.50 19.89 -9.48
N VAL A 579 -14.80 18.80 -9.19
CA VAL A 579 -13.37 18.78 -8.94
C VAL A 579 -12.71 18.56 -10.29
N THR A 580 -11.98 19.56 -10.79
CA THR A 580 -11.24 19.49 -12.06
C THR A 580 -10.01 18.56 -11.95
N GLY A 581 -9.50 18.44 -10.73
CA GLY A 581 -8.60 17.41 -10.22
C GLY A 581 -7.10 17.63 -10.46
N ASN A 582 -6.30 16.65 -10.04
CA ASN A 582 -4.86 16.78 -9.80
C ASN A 582 -4.01 16.66 -11.09
N SER A 583 -2.84 17.31 -11.09
CA SER A 583 -1.72 16.81 -11.90
C SER A 583 -1.11 15.63 -11.14
N LEU A 584 -0.76 14.52 -11.80
CA LEU A 584 -0.24 13.33 -11.11
C LEU A 584 0.81 13.67 -10.03
N ASN A 585 1.73 14.57 -10.36
CA ASN A 585 2.08 15.89 -9.79
C ASN A 585 1.98 16.17 -8.26
N ARG A 586 0.75 16.20 -7.72
CA ARG A 586 0.37 16.71 -6.39
C ARG A 586 0.88 18.13 -6.03
N GLN A 587 1.35 18.87 -7.03
CA GLN A 587 1.74 20.28 -6.93
C GLN A 587 0.49 21.17 -7.08
N PRO A 588 0.50 22.40 -6.54
CA PRO A 588 -0.58 23.33 -6.80
C PRO A 588 -0.64 23.61 -8.30
N VAL A 589 -1.75 23.24 -8.92
CA VAL A 589 -2.09 23.54 -10.31
C VAL A 589 -3.13 24.65 -10.23
N PRO A 590 -2.77 25.91 -10.52
CA PRO A 590 -3.70 27.03 -10.34
C PRO A 590 -4.98 26.92 -11.17
N SER A 591 -4.98 26.14 -12.25
CA SER A 591 -6.17 25.85 -13.06
C SER A 591 -7.08 24.75 -12.48
N ALA A 592 -6.58 23.95 -11.53
CA ALA A 592 -7.34 22.87 -10.88
C ALA A 592 -8.23 23.42 -9.74
N ILE A 593 -9.19 24.26 -10.11
CA ILE A 593 -10.03 25.00 -9.17
C ILE A 593 -11.35 24.27 -8.92
N LEU A 594 -11.84 24.30 -7.69
CA LEU A 594 -13.16 23.79 -7.33
C LEU A 594 -14.26 24.64 -7.98
N LYS A 595 -15.17 23.97 -8.67
CA LYS A 595 -16.36 24.59 -9.28
C LYS A 595 -17.63 24.02 -8.68
N TRP A 596 -18.68 24.81 -8.63
CA TRP A 596 -20.00 24.33 -8.20
C TRP A 596 -21.14 24.98 -8.99
N SER A 597 -22.26 24.29 -9.05
CA SER A 597 -23.50 24.79 -9.63
C SER A 597 -24.64 24.54 -8.66
N THR A 598 -25.56 25.49 -8.55
CA THR A 598 -26.87 25.34 -7.90
C THR A 598 -28.01 25.17 -8.92
N LYS A 599 -27.66 25.08 -10.21
CA LYS A 599 -28.60 25.12 -11.34
C LYS A 599 -28.46 23.90 -12.23
N SER A 600 -28.28 22.73 -11.62
CA SER A 600 -28.12 21.45 -12.33
C SER A 600 -27.03 21.48 -13.39
N GLY A 601 -25.90 22.15 -13.11
CA GLY A 601 -24.77 22.20 -14.03
C GLY A 601 -24.95 23.08 -15.26
N THR A 602 -26.02 23.88 -15.36
CA THR A 602 -26.22 24.84 -16.48
C THR A 602 -25.27 26.03 -16.44
N SER A 603 -24.79 26.39 -15.25
CA SER A 603 -23.76 27.41 -15.02
C SER A 603 -22.95 27.07 -13.78
N PHE A 604 -21.66 27.41 -13.77
CA PHE A 604 -20.76 27.13 -12.66
C PHE A 604 -20.18 28.41 -12.06
N SER A 605 -20.10 28.43 -10.74
CA SER A 605 -19.29 29.36 -9.96
C SER A 605 -17.95 28.69 -9.60
N THR A 606 -16.95 29.50 -9.27
CA THR A 606 -15.57 29.05 -9.04
C THR A 606 -15.08 29.54 -7.68
N LEU A 607 -14.43 28.66 -6.90
CA LEU A 607 -13.85 29.00 -5.60
C LEU A 607 -12.33 29.15 -5.72
N PHE A 608 -11.86 30.37 -5.97
CA PHE A 608 -10.46 30.67 -6.30
C PHE A 608 -9.45 30.50 -5.15
N ASP A 609 -9.89 30.42 -3.89
CA ASP A 609 -8.95 30.22 -2.76
C ASP A 609 -8.43 28.77 -2.67
N PHE A 610 -8.92 27.84 -3.50
CA PHE A 610 -8.48 26.44 -3.50
C PHE A 610 -8.06 25.96 -4.88
N HIS A 611 -6.85 25.39 -4.93
CA HIS A 611 -6.23 24.78 -6.10
C HIS A 611 -5.94 23.29 -5.81
N SER A 612 -5.74 22.50 -6.87
CA SER A 612 -5.44 21.06 -6.77
C SER A 612 -6.38 20.36 -5.80
N VAL A 613 -7.69 20.62 -5.92
CA VAL A 613 -8.68 19.94 -5.10
C VAL A 613 -8.70 18.47 -5.52
N GLU A 614 -8.48 17.56 -4.59
CA GLU A 614 -8.40 16.12 -4.86
C GLU A 614 -9.75 15.44 -4.68
N ASP A 615 -10.52 15.86 -3.66
CA ASP A 615 -11.90 15.43 -3.46
C ASP A 615 -12.69 16.40 -2.58
N ILE A 616 -14.02 16.25 -2.61
CA ILE A 616 -14.97 16.94 -1.74
C ILE A 616 -15.90 15.94 -1.05
N GLY A 617 -16.15 16.13 0.24
CA GLY A 617 -17.10 15.36 1.05
C GLY A 617 -18.15 16.27 1.68
N PHE A 618 -19.31 15.69 2.01
CA PHE A 618 -20.42 16.38 2.66
C PHE A 618 -20.69 15.71 4.01
N GLY A 619 -20.85 16.51 5.06
CA GLY A 619 -21.27 16.04 6.39
C GLY A 619 -22.67 16.53 6.76
N THR A 620 -22.92 16.58 8.07
CA THR A 620 -24.18 17.10 8.64
C THR A 620 -24.43 18.56 8.28
N VAL A 621 -25.69 18.98 8.35
CA VAL A 621 -26.07 20.40 8.40
C VAL A 621 -25.98 20.84 9.86
N VAL A 622 -25.11 21.79 10.19
CA VAL A 622 -25.00 22.31 11.56
C VAL A 622 -26.20 23.22 11.90
N ALA A 623 -26.54 23.30 13.18
CA ALA A 623 -27.66 24.11 13.65
C ALA A 623 -27.53 25.57 13.18
N GLY A 624 -28.61 26.12 12.61
CA GLY A 624 -28.65 27.49 12.07
C GLY A 624 -28.10 27.66 10.65
N GLN A 625 -27.61 26.58 10.01
CA GLN A 625 -27.17 26.59 8.62
C GLN A 625 -28.19 25.85 7.73
N SER A 626 -28.16 26.13 6.43
CA SER A 626 -29.04 25.52 5.42
C SER A 626 -28.31 24.63 4.43
N TYR A 627 -26.99 24.53 4.54
CA TYR A 627 -26.13 23.76 3.66
C TYR A 627 -25.30 22.76 4.47
N PRO A 628 -25.02 21.55 3.95
CA PRO A 628 -24.17 20.60 4.65
C PRO A 628 -22.76 21.15 4.82
N THR A 629 -22.10 20.73 5.91
CA THR A 629 -20.67 20.96 6.08
C THR A 629 -19.90 20.36 4.91
N LEU A 630 -19.00 21.16 4.35
CA LEU A 630 -18.11 20.76 3.28
C LEU A 630 -16.74 20.38 3.85
N TYR A 631 -16.18 19.30 3.33
CA TYR A 631 -14.80 18.89 3.58
C TYR A 631 -14.08 18.80 2.24
N ILE A 632 -12.88 19.35 2.11
CA ILE A 632 -12.08 19.25 0.88
C ILE A 632 -10.64 18.87 1.21
N ALA A 633 -10.03 18.06 0.36
CA ALA A 633 -8.58 17.89 0.30
C ALA A 633 -8.04 18.81 -0.80
N ALA A 634 -7.25 19.82 -0.46
CA ALA A 634 -6.86 20.86 -1.42
C ALA A 634 -5.60 21.62 -0.98
N HIS A 635 -4.98 22.33 -1.94
CA HIS A 635 -4.06 23.44 -1.64
C HIS A 635 -4.85 24.74 -1.49
N ARG A 636 -4.66 25.45 -0.39
CA ARG A 636 -5.21 26.79 -0.20
C ARG A 636 -4.28 27.85 -0.77
N ALA A 637 -4.77 28.60 -1.75
CA ALA A 637 -3.98 29.60 -2.47
C ALA A 637 -3.46 30.71 -1.56
N SER A 638 -4.29 31.20 -0.63
CA SER A 638 -3.92 32.31 0.28
C SER A 638 -2.83 31.97 1.29
N THR A 639 -2.64 30.69 1.63
CA THR A 639 -1.64 30.26 2.64
C THR A 639 -0.56 29.34 2.07
N ALA A 640 -0.67 28.94 0.79
CA ALA A 640 0.15 27.92 0.16
C ALA A 640 0.20 26.59 0.95
N THR A 641 -0.89 26.28 1.65
CA THR A 641 -0.97 25.10 2.52
C THR A 641 -1.80 24.00 1.87
N TYR A 642 -1.32 22.76 1.88
CA TYR A 642 -2.11 21.61 1.45
C TYR A 642 -2.64 20.85 2.66
N GLY A 643 -3.93 20.55 2.68
CA GLY A 643 -4.49 19.69 3.71
C GLY A 643 -5.98 19.46 3.59
N ILE A 644 -6.58 18.98 4.68
CA ILE A 644 -8.03 18.81 4.77
C ILE A 644 -8.63 20.08 5.35
N TYR A 645 -9.56 20.70 4.61
CA TYR A 645 -10.29 21.89 5.05
C TYR A 645 -11.75 21.56 5.30
N LYS A 646 -12.33 22.23 6.30
CA LYS A 646 -13.75 22.14 6.67
C LYS A 646 -14.41 23.51 6.53
N CYS A 647 -15.63 23.56 6.02
CA CYS A 647 -16.50 24.73 6.03
C CYS A 647 -17.93 24.34 6.39
N ASN A 648 -18.40 24.77 7.55
CA ASN A 648 -19.74 24.44 8.04
C ASN A 648 -20.79 25.54 7.82
N ASN A 649 -20.42 26.66 7.19
CA ASN A 649 -21.28 27.82 6.93
C ASN A 649 -21.22 28.27 5.46
N PHE A 650 -21.05 27.32 4.54
CA PHE A 650 -20.94 27.62 3.12
C PHE A 650 -22.24 28.19 2.55
N ASN A 651 -22.16 29.36 1.92
CA ASN A 651 -23.27 29.98 1.19
C ASN A 651 -23.17 29.62 -0.30
N PRO A 652 -24.05 28.75 -0.82
CA PRO A 652 -23.97 28.29 -2.20
C PRO A 652 -24.32 29.35 -3.24
N SER A 653 -24.93 30.49 -2.85
CA SER A 653 -25.24 31.59 -3.76
C SER A 653 -24.04 32.50 -4.02
N THR A 654 -23.12 32.63 -3.05
CA THR A 654 -21.97 33.55 -3.13
C THR A 654 -20.63 32.84 -3.11
N GLY A 655 -20.57 31.59 -2.65
CA GLY A 655 -19.32 30.88 -2.36
C GLY A 655 -18.65 31.31 -1.05
N ALA A 656 -19.28 32.22 -0.28
CA ALA A 656 -18.74 32.68 0.99
C ALA A 656 -18.82 31.57 2.05
N GLY A 657 -17.84 31.53 2.94
CA GLY A 657 -17.77 30.57 4.04
C GLY A 657 -16.43 30.68 4.76
N THR A 658 -16.38 30.20 5.99
CA THR A 658 -15.15 30.13 6.78
C THR A 658 -14.55 28.75 6.62
N TRP A 659 -13.33 28.69 6.07
CA TRP A 659 -12.59 27.44 5.88
C TRP A 659 -11.52 27.29 6.94
N THR A 660 -11.60 26.19 7.69
CA THR A 660 -10.64 25.82 8.74
C THR A 660 -9.83 24.62 8.30
N LEU A 661 -8.51 24.71 8.39
CA LEU A 661 -7.60 23.59 8.19
C LEU A 661 -7.75 22.61 9.37
N MET A 662 -8.02 21.35 9.08
CA MET A 662 -8.19 20.28 10.08
C MET A 662 -6.93 19.48 10.34
N THR A 663 -5.98 19.49 9.40
CA THR A 663 -4.73 18.72 9.47
C THR A 663 -3.53 19.64 9.60
N ASN A 664 -2.33 19.06 9.74
CA ASN A 664 -1.06 19.81 9.73
C ASN A 664 -0.95 20.86 10.84
N SER A 665 -1.33 20.52 12.07
CA SER A 665 -1.14 21.40 13.23
C SER A 665 0.32 21.83 13.43
N ASP A 666 1.25 21.10 12.81
CA ASP A 666 2.70 21.34 12.79
C ASP A 666 3.16 22.29 11.65
N GLY A 667 2.26 22.70 10.76
CA GLY A 667 2.54 23.64 9.67
C GLY A 667 3.14 23.03 8.41
N THR A 668 3.15 21.69 8.27
CA THR A 668 3.59 21.03 7.03
C THR A 668 2.49 20.93 5.97
N ASN A 669 2.86 20.61 4.72
CA ASN A 669 1.93 20.38 3.60
C ASN A 669 1.59 18.89 3.42
N TYR A 670 1.54 18.14 4.53
CA TYR A 670 1.36 16.70 4.53
C TYR A 670 0.39 16.32 5.64
N PRO A 671 -0.89 16.04 5.33
CA PRO A 671 -1.89 15.60 6.30
C PRO A 671 -1.35 14.51 7.23
N GLU A 672 -1.20 14.81 8.53
CA GLU A 672 -0.65 13.90 9.56
C GLU A 672 0.80 13.44 9.29
N GLY A 673 1.54 14.22 8.49
CA GLY A 673 2.87 13.91 8.02
C GLY A 673 2.94 12.79 7.00
N TRP A 674 1.80 12.41 6.42
CA TRP A 674 1.72 11.36 5.40
C TRP A 674 1.95 11.91 4.01
N PHE A 675 2.71 11.16 3.24
CA PHE A 675 3.10 11.58 1.90
C PHE A 675 2.17 11.05 0.81
N SER A 676 1.18 10.22 1.17
CA SER A 676 0.20 9.60 0.27
C SER A 676 -0.86 10.58 -0.25
N ALA A 677 -1.32 10.41 -1.50
CA ALA A 677 -2.42 11.23 -2.05
C ALA A 677 -3.73 10.83 -1.41
N ILE A 678 -4.68 11.76 -1.43
CA ILE A 678 -6.04 11.50 -0.97
C ILE A 678 -6.89 11.11 -2.17
N ALA A 679 -7.48 9.92 -2.09
CA ALA A 679 -8.41 9.37 -3.07
C ALA A 679 -9.87 9.54 -2.66
N GLY A 680 -10.16 10.06 -1.46
CA GLY A 680 -11.54 10.24 -1.03
C GLY A 680 -11.71 11.03 0.25
N VAL A 681 -12.77 11.82 0.32
CA VAL A 681 -13.21 12.56 1.51
C VAL A 681 -14.70 12.35 1.73
N ALA A 682 -15.08 11.94 2.93
CA ALA A 682 -16.47 11.80 3.36
C ALA A 682 -16.68 12.47 4.73
N GLY A 683 -17.62 13.41 4.82
CA GLY A 683 -18.06 13.97 6.09
C GLY A 683 -19.06 13.04 6.79
N ASP A 684 -19.13 13.10 8.11
CA ASP A 684 -20.13 12.35 8.86
C ASP A 684 -21.50 13.07 8.79
N PRO A 685 -22.58 12.40 8.32
CA PRO A 685 -23.90 13.00 8.16
C PRO A 685 -24.61 13.32 9.48
N VAL A 686 -24.06 12.92 10.63
CA VAL A 686 -24.62 13.18 11.97
C VAL A 686 -23.69 13.93 12.92
N ASN A 687 -22.38 14.00 12.66
CA ASN A 687 -21.43 14.71 13.52
C ASN A 687 -20.46 15.60 12.71
N ASP A 688 -20.57 16.91 12.89
CA ASP A 688 -19.77 17.94 12.19
C ASP A 688 -18.26 17.87 12.47
N ASN A 689 -17.82 17.18 13.52
CA ASN A 689 -16.40 17.03 13.83
C ASN A 689 -15.78 15.76 13.26
N ARG A 690 -16.58 14.93 12.56
CA ARG A 690 -16.13 13.67 12.01
C ARG A 690 -16.00 13.69 10.49
N CYS A 691 -14.90 13.15 9.97
CA CYS A 691 -14.74 12.84 8.55
C CYS A 691 -13.84 11.63 8.35
N SER A 692 -14.02 10.95 7.22
CA SER A 692 -13.19 9.83 6.77
C SER A 692 -12.43 10.22 5.51
N ILE A 693 -11.15 9.82 5.45
CA ILE A 693 -10.23 10.11 4.36
C ILE A 693 -9.66 8.79 3.83
N ALA A 694 -9.67 8.61 2.51
CA ALA A 694 -9.03 7.49 1.82
C ALA A 694 -7.67 7.95 1.26
N TYR A 695 -6.59 7.26 1.61
CA TYR A 695 -5.24 7.51 1.11
C TYR A 695 -4.79 6.44 0.12
N THR A 696 -4.16 6.89 -0.97
CA THR A 696 -3.44 6.01 -1.90
C THR A 696 -2.18 5.47 -1.20
N ASN A 697 -2.08 4.17 -0.96
CA ASN A 697 -1.05 3.55 -0.10
C ASN A 697 -1.02 4.15 1.32
N GLY A 698 -2.05 3.86 2.10
CA GLY A 698 -2.23 4.43 3.44
C GLY A 698 -3.56 4.07 4.12
N GLY A 699 -4.47 3.44 3.37
CA GLY A 699 -5.74 2.97 3.87
C GLY A 699 -6.69 4.11 4.20
N PHE A 700 -7.45 3.92 5.27
CA PHE A 700 -8.54 4.81 5.63
C PHE A 700 -8.28 5.44 6.99
N LYS A 701 -8.33 6.77 7.05
CA LYS A 701 -8.26 7.52 8.30
C LYS A 701 -9.62 8.09 8.66
N ARG A 702 -9.89 8.13 9.96
CA ARG A 702 -11.11 8.71 10.52
C ARG A 702 -10.72 9.78 11.53
N TYR A 703 -11.19 11.00 11.30
CA TYR A 703 -11.02 12.16 12.18
C TYR A 703 -12.29 12.31 13.02
N GLY A 704 -12.19 12.71 14.29
CA GLY A 704 -13.35 12.82 15.18
C GLY A 704 -13.08 13.53 16.48
#